data_AF-A0A2M9ZMM6-F1
#
_entry.id   AF-A0A2M9ZMM6-F1
#
_cell.length_a   1.000
_cell.length_b   1.000
_cell.length_c   1.000
_cell.angle_alpha   90.00
_cell.angle_beta   90.00
_cell.angle_gamma   90.00
#
_symmetry.space_group_name_H-M   'P 1'
#
loop_
_entity.id
_entity.type
_entity.pdbx_description
1 polymer ?
#
loop_
_entity_poly.entity_id
_entity_poly.type
_entity_poly.pdbx_seq_one_letter_code
_entity_poly.pdbx_strand_id
1 'polypeptide(L)'
;MKRLPSNFKIVGAYSLLFFLTLTIYRFIFFIVYFDKLDGSTTAQVLKAFLIGVRFDLSVISMVIGPIWLLSSIHYLNRFKAFHYVWGLPAIPLFLWMIGHLIGDIIYFGDANKHLGYEGIVFLGRDLLIVIAAALKNDPIKVVLGLTGIFVGLPSLIFAYIKFSPYQYSKEARIREYVQIPISILVVFFLFRGGIQPRPLRPTDAIQSENNFLNNLPLNGVFTTTMDMKSKSIHPDLQMSFSDSLDIVRKEIAYPGAKFIDNEYPLLRETTETRTGTPPNIVLVILESWTGKFIRPNGPGLVDGIEVAPNFNRLLKQGHYFNRFFATGGRTTNGLMSILTGIPDRPGITAVRTHQVLGNFSGLGTILKQAGYHTLFVHGGDVSFDNMSFLFPHWGFDTIIGQEQIEKTGKYKAGAWGFFDADVLEELHEQISKAQNPFVAVALTLTTHYPYQVPADYKKVFDASTQEEDYFNTYHYADYGIGRFIEKAKKSKYFENTIFVFVADHTHHRNLDPYSDRNIPLLIYSPKYVKPAIDQRISSQLDLIPTILGLVKKRFKFSAMGRDLFSLPKDSNGGSYFAFSSVVGWVENDFLLYKYTDGELKATFPMPPSKEKNHCEVRLKDCEDHLRKTKSFLNLSYELMNRNRVFPFSVETISESGK
;
A
#
# COMPACT_ATOMS: atom_id res chain seq x y z
N MET A 1 13.58 45.10 -2.03
CA MET A 1 14.31 44.44 -0.91
C MET A 1 14.66 45.32 0.31
N LYS A 2 14.68 46.67 0.24
CA LYS A 2 15.02 47.54 1.41
C LYS A 2 14.02 47.54 2.57
N ARG A 3 12.82 46.93 2.42
CA ARG A 3 11.75 46.92 3.45
C ARG A 3 11.56 45.58 4.20
N LEU A 4 12.27 44.52 3.82
CA LEU A 4 12.14 43.21 4.48
C LEU A 4 12.99 43.17 5.78
N PRO A 5 12.42 42.73 6.91
CA PRO A 5 13.15 42.47 8.16
C PRO A 5 14.35 41.51 7.97
N SER A 6 15.38 41.66 8.82
CA SER A 6 16.65 40.93 8.73
C SER A 6 16.48 39.42 8.89
N ASN A 7 15.64 38.98 9.85
CA ASN A 7 15.25 37.58 10.04
C ASN A 7 14.69 36.95 8.75
N PHE A 8 13.79 37.65 8.05
CA PHE A 8 13.17 37.12 6.83
C PHE A 8 14.16 36.98 5.67
N LYS A 9 15.16 37.87 5.58
CA LYS A 9 16.24 37.74 4.60
C LYS A 9 17.11 36.52 4.88
N ILE A 10 17.42 36.26 6.15
CA ILE A 10 18.23 35.11 6.57
C ILE A 10 17.47 33.81 6.31
N VAL A 11 16.24 33.70 6.79
CA VAL A 11 15.40 32.51 6.56
C VAL A 11 15.14 32.31 5.07
N GLY A 12 14.84 33.39 4.32
CA GLY A 12 14.67 33.31 2.87
C GLY A 12 15.93 32.85 2.14
N ALA A 13 17.11 33.29 2.57
CA ALA A 13 18.39 32.81 2.03
C ALA A 13 18.61 31.32 2.33
N TYR A 14 18.28 30.86 3.55
CA TYR A 14 18.30 29.43 3.87
C TYR A 14 17.30 28.65 3.01
N SER A 15 16.04 29.08 2.93
CA SER A 15 15.04 28.44 2.09
C SER A 15 15.49 28.31 0.64
N LEU A 16 16.08 29.38 0.08
CA LEU A 16 16.62 29.36 -1.28
C LEU A 16 17.78 28.38 -1.42
N LEU A 17 18.72 28.36 -0.48
CA LEU A 17 19.86 27.45 -0.49
C LEU A 17 19.42 25.99 -0.42
N PHE A 18 18.48 25.67 0.47
CA PHE A 18 17.90 24.32 0.57
C PHE A 18 17.16 23.94 -0.71
N PHE A 19 16.36 24.85 -1.28
CA PHE A 19 15.63 24.64 -2.52
C PHE A 19 16.56 24.38 -3.72
N LEU A 20 17.62 25.18 -3.87
CA LEU A 20 18.62 24.98 -4.91
C LEU A 20 19.31 23.62 -4.76
N THR A 21 19.62 23.23 -3.53
CA THR A 21 20.26 21.94 -3.25
C THR A 21 19.36 20.76 -3.61
N LEU A 22 18.08 20.81 -3.24
CA LEU A 22 17.10 19.78 -3.61
C LEU A 22 16.86 19.73 -5.12
N THR A 23 16.83 20.89 -5.78
CA THR A 23 16.73 21.00 -7.23
C THR A 23 17.95 20.36 -7.92
N ILE A 24 19.16 20.72 -7.48
CA ILE A 24 20.42 20.13 -7.99
C ILE A 24 20.43 18.62 -7.77
N TYR A 25 20.06 18.17 -6.58
CA TYR A 25 19.91 16.74 -6.28
C TYR A 25 18.98 16.06 -7.28
N ARG A 26 17.80 16.62 -7.57
CA ARG A 26 16.86 16.02 -8.53
C ARG A 26 17.46 15.93 -9.93
N PHE A 27 18.18 16.95 -10.39
CA PHE A 27 18.89 16.91 -11.67
C PHE A 27 19.98 15.83 -11.68
N ILE A 28 20.77 15.72 -10.61
CA ILE A 28 21.80 14.68 -10.49
C ILE A 28 21.13 13.30 -10.49
N PHE A 29 20.09 13.10 -9.69
CA PHE A 29 19.34 11.86 -9.60
C PHE A 29 18.77 11.44 -10.97
N PHE A 30 18.19 12.39 -11.70
CA PHE A 30 17.74 12.17 -13.08
C PHE A 30 18.86 11.73 -14.02
N ILE A 31 20.03 12.39 -13.95
CA ILE A 31 21.18 12.06 -14.81
C ILE A 31 21.75 10.69 -14.47
N VAL A 32 21.91 10.37 -13.19
CA VAL A 32 22.51 9.12 -12.70
C VAL A 32 21.66 7.91 -13.12
N TYR A 33 20.34 8.03 -13.08
CA TYR A 33 19.38 6.95 -13.38
C TYR A 33 18.61 7.18 -14.68
N PHE A 34 19.21 7.92 -15.62
CA PHE A 34 18.58 8.25 -16.89
C PHE A 34 18.21 7.01 -17.70
N ASP A 35 18.99 5.93 -17.56
CA ASP A 35 18.76 4.62 -18.17
C ASP A 35 17.41 3.98 -17.76
N LYS A 36 16.87 4.33 -16.58
CA LYS A 36 15.60 3.80 -16.05
C LYS A 36 14.34 4.48 -16.61
N LEU A 37 14.47 5.43 -17.53
CA LEU A 37 13.34 6.16 -18.14
C LEU A 37 12.43 5.27 -19.03
N ASP A 38 12.96 4.19 -19.58
CA ASP A 38 12.25 3.14 -20.32
C ASP A 38 11.03 3.65 -21.16
N GLY A 39 11.30 4.30 -22.29
CA GLY A 39 10.26 4.76 -23.23
C GLY A 39 9.41 5.95 -22.78
N SER A 40 9.69 6.56 -21.62
CA SER A 40 8.94 7.71 -21.12
C SER A 40 9.11 8.98 -21.96
N THR A 41 8.05 9.78 -22.07
CA THR A 41 8.03 11.03 -22.84
C THR A 41 8.63 12.21 -22.05
N THR A 42 9.18 13.19 -22.77
CA THR A 42 9.69 14.45 -22.16
C THR A 42 8.63 15.19 -21.34
N ALA A 43 7.35 15.10 -21.74
CA ALA A 43 6.25 15.70 -21.00
C ALA A 43 6.05 15.05 -19.62
N GLN A 44 6.17 13.72 -19.53
CA GLN A 44 6.10 12.99 -18.26
C GLN A 44 7.28 13.34 -17.35
N VAL A 45 8.49 13.47 -17.92
CA VAL A 45 9.68 13.92 -17.18
C VAL A 45 9.47 15.32 -16.62
N LEU A 46 9.05 16.28 -17.45
CA LEU A 46 8.82 17.66 -17.00
C LEU A 46 7.76 17.72 -15.89
N LYS A 47 6.68 16.94 -16.03
CA LYS A 47 5.65 16.81 -14.99
C LYS A 47 6.24 16.26 -13.68
N ALA A 48 7.16 15.29 -13.74
CA ALA A 48 7.86 14.77 -12.56
C ALA A 48 8.63 15.87 -11.82
N PHE A 49 9.39 16.67 -12.57
CA PHE A 49 10.15 17.80 -12.01
C PHE A 49 9.25 18.85 -11.36
N LEU A 50 8.12 19.17 -11.99
CA LEU A 50 7.13 20.12 -11.46
C LEU A 50 6.47 19.61 -10.18
N ILE A 51 6.08 18.34 -10.14
CA ILE A 51 5.57 17.70 -8.92
C ILE A 51 6.65 17.74 -7.83
N GLY A 52 7.92 17.50 -8.20
CA GLY A 52 9.03 17.48 -7.25
C GLY A 52 9.24 18.80 -6.51
N VAL A 53 9.04 19.96 -7.16
CA VAL A 53 9.09 21.27 -6.50
C VAL A 53 8.17 21.32 -5.28
N ARG A 54 7.00 20.69 -5.34
CA ARG A 54 6.04 20.63 -4.24
C ARG A 54 6.59 19.81 -3.05
N PHE A 55 7.23 18.68 -3.33
CA PHE A 55 7.89 17.87 -2.30
C PHE A 55 9.08 18.60 -1.68
N ASP A 56 9.88 19.32 -2.47
CA ASP A 56 11.01 20.10 -1.97
C ASP A 56 10.57 21.20 -1.01
N LEU A 57 9.53 21.95 -1.39
CA LEU A 57 8.96 22.99 -0.54
C LEU A 57 8.41 22.43 0.78
N SER A 58 7.86 21.22 0.74
CA SER A 58 7.40 20.50 1.93
C SER A 58 8.58 20.12 2.84
N VAL A 59 9.66 19.56 2.28
CA VAL A 59 10.89 19.24 3.01
C VAL A 59 11.52 20.49 3.64
N ILE A 60 11.59 21.59 2.90
CA ILE A 60 12.11 22.86 3.43
C ILE A 60 11.29 23.29 4.64
N SER A 61 9.95 23.21 4.57
CA SER A 61 9.10 23.54 5.71
C SER A 61 9.27 22.57 6.89
N MET A 62 9.47 21.28 6.64
CA MET A 62 9.74 20.28 7.68
C MET A 62 11.06 20.56 8.41
N VAL A 63 12.11 20.92 7.68
CA VAL A 63 13.47 21.07 8.22
C VAL A 63 13.69 22.45 8.84
N ILE A 64 13.28 23.53 8.16
CA ILE A 64 13.55 24.92 8.61
C ILE A 64 12.28 25.71 8.97
N GLY A 65 11.08 25.13 8.88
CA GLY A 65 9.84 25.76 9.35
C GLY A 65 9.87 26.18 10.82
N PRO A 66 10.35 25.34 11.77
CA PRO A 66 10.53 25.74 13.16
C PRO A 66 11.48 26.93 13.33
N ILE A 67 12.57 26.97 12.53
CA ILE A 67 13.51 28.10 12.50
C ILE A 67 12.79 29.38 12.04
N TRP A 68 11.95 29.29 11.01
CA TRP A 68 11.16 30.42 10.53
C TRP A 68 10.23 30.94 11.64
N LEU A 69 9.47 30.06 12.29
CA LEU A 69 8.55 30.46 13.36
C LEU A 69 9.27 31.13 14.55
N LEU A 70 10.40 30.57 14.98
CA LEU A 70 11.23 31.15 16.05
C LEU A 70 11.82 32.51 15.63
N SER A 71 12.25 32.65 14.37
CA SER A 71 12.83 33.89 13.86
C SER A 71 11.83 35.08 13.88
N SER A 72 10.53 34.80 13.92
CA SER A 72 9.45 35.80 13.94
C SER A 72 9.14 36.34 15.35
N ILE A 73 9.77 35.82 16.41
CA ILE A 73 9.54 36.28 17.80
C ILE A 73 10.39 37.52 18.10
N HIS A 74 9.89 38.69 17.68
CA HIS A 74 10.59 39.98 17.78
C HIS A 74 11.16 40.28 19.17
N TYR A 75 10.39 40.06 20.23
CA TYR A 75 10.82 40.38 21.60
C TYR A 75 12.08 39.61 22.01
N LEU A 76 12.18 38.34 21.64
CA LEU A 76 13.30 37.48 22.02
C LEU A 76 14.54 37.76 21.15
N ASN A 77 14.37 38.24 19.91
CA ASN A 77 15.45 38.62 19.01
C ASN A 77 16.38 39.75 19.53
N ARG A 78 16.01 40.45 20.60
CA ARG A 78 16.91 41.39 21.30
C ARG A 78 18.10 40.69 21.97
N PHE A 79 17.95 39.41 22.29
CA PHE A 79 18.98 38.60 22.93
C PHE A 79 19.81 37.87 21.88
N LYS A 80 21.13 38.12 21.86
CA LYS A 80 22.04 37.42 20.93
C LYS A 80 21.94 35.89 21.03
N ALA A 81 21.77 35.36 22.23
CA ALA A 81 21.57 33.91 22.41
C ALA A 81 20.35 33.39 21.62
N PHE A 82 19.25 34.14 21.57
CA PHE A 82 18.03 33.71 20.90
C PHE A 82 18.17 33.64 19.38
N HIS A 83 18.86 34.60 18.75
CA HIS A 83 19.07 34.51 17.29
C HIS A 83 20.11 33.46 16.89
N TYR A 84 20.93 32.99 17.82
CA TYR A 84 21.75 31.80 17.60
C TYR A 84 20.92 30.53 17.69
N VAL A 85 19.93 30.48 18.59
CA VAL A 85 19.01 29.33 18.72
C VAL A 85 18.23 29.07 17.43
N TRP A 86 17.75 30.09 16.72
CA TRP A 86 17.07 29.86 15.44
C TRP A 86 18.01 29.91 14.23
N GLY A 87 19.07 30.71 14.26
CA GLY A 87 19.94 30.92 13.11
C GLY A 87 20.99 29.83 12.87
N LEU A 88 21.66 29.36 13.92
CA LEU A 88 22.74 28.38 13.79
C LEU A 88 22.27 26.98 13.36
N PRO A 89 21.13 26.43 13.83
CA PRO A 89 20.73 25.07 13.48
C PRO A 89 20.52 24.81 11.98
N ALA A 90 20.26 25.85 11.18
CA ALA A 90 20.14 25.69 9.72
C ALA A 90 21.43 25.15 9.07
N ILE A 91 22.61 25.47 9.62
CA ILE A 91 23.91 25.07 9.08
C ILE A 91 24.13 23.54 9.20
N PRO A 92 24.08 22.92 10.40
CA PRO A 92 24.21 21.47 10.51
C PRO A 92 23.06 20.73 9.83
N LEU A 93 21.83 21.26 9.83
CA LEU A 93 20.71 20.68 9.09
C LEU A 93 20.96 20.67 7.57
N PHE A 94 21.61 21.71 7.04
CA PHE A 94 21.98 21.79 5.64
C PHE A 94 23.03 20.75 5.27
N LEU A 95 24.09 20.62 6.09
CA LEU A 95 25.13 19.59 5.87
C LEU A 95 24.56 18.17 5.99
N TRP A 96 23.68 17.95 6.98
CA TRP A 96 22.97 16.68 7.13
C TRP A 96 22.14 16.36 5.87
N MET A 97 21.36 17.32 5.37
CA MET A 97 20.57 17.13 4.16
C MET A 97 21.45 16.75 2.96
N ILE A 98 22.58 17.42 2.74
CA ILE A 98 23.51 17.07 1.66
C ILE A 98 24.00 15.62 1.80
N GLY A 99 24.49 15.25 3.00
CA GLY A 99 24.97 13.89 3.25
C GLY A 99 23.88 12.84 3.04
N HIS A 100 22.67 13.13 3.51
CA HIS A 100 21.49 12.28 3.36
C HIS A 100 21.09 12.09 1.89
N LEU A 101 21.08 13.16 1.10
CA LEU A 101 20.77 13.13 -0.33
C LEU A 101 21.84 12.40 -1.16
N ILE A 102 23.12 12.50 -0.79
CA ILE A 102 24.20 11.71 -1.41
C ILE A 102 24.01 10.22 -1.09
N GLY A 103 23.77 9.88 0.18
CA GLY A 103 23.49 8.52 0.60
C GLY A 103 22.25 7.94 -0.10
N ASP A 104 21.24 8.77 -0.30
CA ASP A 104 20.01 8.41 -0.99
C ASP A 104 20.23 8.06 -2.48
N ILE A 105 21.04 8.84 -3.21
CA ILE A 105 21.44 8.48 -4.57
C ILE A 105 22.12 7.11 -4.55
N ILE A 106 23.15 6.92 -3.73
CA ILE A 106 23.91 5.65 -3.70
C ILE A 106 22.96 4.47 -3.40
N TYR A 107 22.12 4.62 -2.40
CA TYR A 107 21.17 3.59 -1.98
C TYR A 107 20.11 3.27 -3.05
N PHE A 108 19.63 4.27 -3.79
CA PHE A 108 18.67 4.06 -4.87
C PHE A 108 19.24 3.17 -5.98
N GLY A 109 20.55 3.21 -6.23
CA GLY A 109 21.20 2.36 -7.22
C GLY A 109 21.01 0.87 -6.97
N ASP A 110 21.05 0.48 -5.69
CA ASP A 110 20.91 -0.92 -5.26
C ASP A 110 19.47 -1.31 -4.96
N ALA A 111 18.70 -0.38 -4.38
CA ALA A 111 17.36 -0.64 -3.85
C ALA A 111 16.23 -0.15 -4.76
N ASN A 112 16.49 0.60 -5.83
CA ASN A 112 15.47 1.21 -6.70
C ASN A 112 14.33 1.93 -5.94
N LYS A 113 14.63 2.50 -4.78
CA LYS A 113 13.73 3.31 -3.96
C LYS A 113 14.54 4.28 -3.10
N HIS A 114 13.92 5.38 -2.68
CA HIS A 114 14.56 6.32 -1.77
C HIS A 114 14.76 5.75 -0.36
N LEU A 115 15.72 6.30 0.39
CA LEU A 115 15.96 6.02 1.79
C LEU A 115 14.72 6.36 2.64
N GLY A 116 14.22 5.36 3.35
CA GLY A 116 13.16 5.50 4.35
C GLY A 116 13.74 5.47 5.75
N TYR A 117 13.21 4.57 6.59
CA TYR A 117 13.71 4.33 7.95
C TYR A 117 15.20 4.00 8.00
N GLU A 118 15.76 3.40 6.95
CA GLU A 118 17.16 3.01 6.83
C GLU A 118 18.10 4.20 7.05
N GLY A 119 17.73 5.39 6.57
CA GLY A 119 18.52 6.61 6.77
C GLY A 119 18.70 6.99 8.25
N ILE A 120 17.71 6.69 9.11
CA ILE A 120 17.80 6.94 10.56
C ILE A 120 18.69 5.89 11.22
N VAL A 121 18.56 4.63 10.81
CA VAL A 121 19.37 3.52 11.36
C VAL A 121 20.86 3.73 11.03
N PHE A 122 21.17 4.07 9.78
CA PHE A 122 22.52 4.33 9.32
C PHE A 122 23.17 5.52 10.04
N LEU A 123 22.41 6.57 10.35
CA LEU A 123 22.93 7.72 11.12
C LEU A 123 22.98 7.46 12.63
N GLY A 124 22.16 6.54 13.13
CA GLY A 124 22.06 6.21 14.56
C GLY A 124 22.92 5.02 14.95
N ARG A 125 22.33 3.81 14.88
CA ARG A 125 22.92 2.59 15.44
C ARG A 125 24.12 2.08 14.64
N ASP A 126 24.05 2.20 13.31
CA ASP A 126 25.01 1.56 12.41
C ASP A 126 26.08 2.53 11.88
N LEU A 127 26.10 3.77 12.35
CA LEU A 127 26.97 4.83 11.82
C LEU A 127 28.44 4.43 11.79
N LEU A 128 28.95 3.82 12.86
CA LEU A 128 30.34 3.38 12.93
C LEU A 128 30.63 2.23 11.95
N ILE A 129 29.66 1.35 11.73
CA ILE A 129 29.79 0.23 10.78
C ILE A 129 29.82 0.75 9.35
N VAL A 130 28.91 1.68 9.01
CA VAL A 130 28.85 2.32 7.69
C VAL A 130 30.13 3.11 7.42
N ILE A 131 30.62 3.89 8.38
CA ILE A 131 31.89 4.61 8.24
C ILE A 131 33.06 3.65 8.07
N ALA A 132 33.13 2.56 8.85
CA ALA A 132 34.20 1.56 8.73
C ALA A 132 34.18 0.86 7.36
N ALA A 133 33.00 0.49 6.86
CA ALA A 133 32.83 -0.08 5.53
C ALA A 133 33.21 0.92 4.43
N ALA A 134 32.80 2.18 4.55
CA ALA A 134 33.14 3.24 3.61
C ALA A 134 34.65 3.55 3.61
N LEU A 135 35.31 3.57 4.78
CA LEU A 135 36.76 3.73 4.89
C LEU A 135 37.52 2.60 4.22
N LYS A 136 36.98 1.37 4.28
CA LYS A 136 37.58 0.21 3.63
C LYS A 136 37.45 0.30 2.10
N ASN A 137 36.30 0.76 1.60
CA ASN A 137 36.00 0.77 0.17
C ASN A 137 36.49 2.03 -0.55
N ASP A 138 36.42 3.20 0.10
CA ASP A 138 36.76 4.49 -0.50
C ASP A 138 37.29 5.50 0.57
N PRO A 139 38.50 5.26 1.10
CA PRO A 139 39.04 6.03 2.24
C PRO A 139 39.21 7.52 1.92
N ILE A 140 39.52 7.87 0.67
CA ILE A 140 39.74 9.26 0.26
C ILE A 140 38.43 10.05 0.35
N LYS A 141 37.31 9.53 -0.18
CA LYS A 141 36.02 10.22 -0.09
C LYS A 141 35.56 10.39 1.36
N VAL A 142 35.78 9.38 2.20
CA VAL A 142 35.43 9.47 3.63
C VAL A 142 36.29 10.52 4.34
N VAL A 143 37.60 10.55 4.12
CA VAL A 143 38.48 11.56 4.73
C VAL A 143 38.10 12.97 4.27
N LEU A 144 37.80 13.17 2.98
CA LEU A 144 37.33 14.45 2.47
C LEU A 144 35.98 14.87 3.09
N GLY A 145 35.04 13.93 3.22
CA GLY A 145 33.74 14.16 3.86
C GLY A 145 33.87 14.54 5.34
N LEU A 146 34.67 13.77 6.09
CA LEU A 146 34.96 14.05 7.50
C LEU A 146 35.70 15.37 7.66
N THR A 147 36.68 15.68 6.81
CA THR A 147 37.38 16.98 6.82
C THR A 147 36.40 18.12 6.52
N GLY A 148 35.49 17.95 5.56
CA GLY A 148 34.43 18.90 5.27
C GLY A 148 33.52 19.17 6.47
N ILE A 149 33.21 18.14 7.26
CA ILE A 149 32.44 18.28 8.50
C ILE A 149 33.28 18.96 9.59
N PHE A 150 34.46 18.42 9.93
CA PHE A 150 35.26 18.90 11.06
C PHE A 150 35.92 20.28 10.83
N VAL A 151 36.15 20.67 9.58
CA VAL A 151 36.70 22.00 9.24
C VAL A 151 35.61 22.93 8.74
N GLY A 152 34.74 22.45 7.84
CA GLY A 152 33.70 23.26 7.22
C GLY A 152 32.58 23.67 8.18
N LEU A 153 32.08 22.77 9.03
CA LEU A 153 31.02 23.11 9.99
C LEU A 153 31.48 24.19 10.99
N PRO A 154 32.64 24.05 11.68
CA PRO A 154 33.13 25.12 12.55
C PRO A 154 33.42 26.42 11.80
N SER A 155 33.94 26.35 10.56
CA SER A 155 34.21 27.54 9.74
C SER A 155 32.93 28.29 9.37
N LEU A 156 31.86 27.58 9.00
CA LEU A 156 30.56 28.16 8.68
C LEU A 156 29.88 28.74 9.93
N ILE A 157 29.97 28.05 11.07
CA ILE A 157 29.48 28.56 12.36
C ILE A 157 30.25 29.82 12.75
N PHE A 158 31.59 29.79 12.65
CA PHE A 158 32.44 30.94 12.94
C PHE A 158 32.12 32.13 12.02
N ALA A 159 31.95 31.89 10.72
CA ALA A 159 31.53 32.91 9.78
C ALA A 159 30.16 33.50 10.16
N TYR A 160 29.17 32.66 10.47
CA TYR A 160 27.85 33.12 10.90
C TYR A 160 27.94 33.99 12.16
N ILE A 161 28.72 33.58 13.15
CA ILE A 161 28.92 34.35 14.40
C ILE A 161 29.67 35.66 14.12
N LYS A 162 30.76 35.62 13.34
CA LYS A 162 31.61 36.78 13.01
C LYS A 162 30.83 37.85 12.24
N PHE A 163 30.04 37.43 11.26
CA PHE A 163 29.25 38.36 10.44
C PHE A 163 27.90 38.72 11.07
N SER A 164 27.41 37.92 12.02
CA SER A 164 26.16 38.11 12.80
C SER A 164 25.05 38.76 11.96
N PRO A 165 24.51 38.04 10.95
CA PRO A 165 23.70 38.66 9.90
C PRO A 165 22.39 39.29 10.39
N TYR A 166 21.93 38.93 11.60
CA TYR A 166 20.75 39.52 12.21
C TYR A 166 21.10 40.80 12.97
N GLN A 167 20.46 41.90 12.57
CA GLN A 167 20.48 43.17 13.29
C GLN A 167 19.10 43.44 13.89
N TYR A 168 19.06 43.59 15.22
CA TYR A 168 17.84 43.96 15.94
C TYR A 168 17.51 45.44 15.69
N SER A 169 16.25 45.72 15.35
CA SER A 169 15.75 47.08 15.15
C SER A 169 14.37 47.21 15.81
N LYS A 170 14.21 48.19 16.70
CA LYS A 170 12.92 48.47 17.36
C LYS A 170 11.86 48.91 16.34
N GLU A 171 12.29 49.56 15.27
CA GLU A 171 11.48 50.05 14.15
C GLU A 171 10.94 48.92 13.28
N ALA A 172 11.48 47.70 13.42
CA ALA A 172 11.00 46.50 12.76
C ALA A 172 9.87 45.79 13.54
N ARG A 173 9.57 46.20 14.78
CA ARG A 173 8.60 45.55 15.69
C ARG A 173 7.26 45.21 15.03
N ILE A 174 6.60 46.21 14.43
CA ILE A 174 5.27 46.01 13.80
C ILE A 174 5.40 45.05 12.60
N ARG A 175 6.46 45.20 11.80
CA ARG A 175 6.70 44.35 10.62
C ARG A 175 6.97 42.90 11.03
N GLU A 176 7.75 42.66 12.09
CA GLU A 176 8.05 41.32 12.60
C GLU A 176 6.83 40.68 13.29
N TYR A 177 5.98 41.44 13.99
CA TYR A 177 4.75 40.88 14.57
C TYR A 177 3.70 40.49 13.51
N VAL A 178 3.54 41.30 12.46
CA VAL A 178 2.65 40.95 11.33
C VAL A 178 3.13 39.67 10.61
N GLN A 179 4.42 39.34 10.68
CA GLN A 179 4.95 38.12 10.09
C GLN A 179 4.54 36.84 10.81
N ILE A 180 4.19 36.88 12.10
CA ILE A 180 3.85 35.66 12.85
C ILE A 180 2.68 34.89 12.21
N PRO A 181 1.49 35.50 12.00
CA PRO A 181 0.38 34.78 11.36
C PRO A 181 0.72 34.37 9.92
N ILE A 182 1.46 35.20 9.18
CA ILE A 182 1.90 34.87 7.81
C ILE A 182 2.84 33.66 7.79
N SER A 183 3.83 33.62 8.69
CA SER A 183 4.80 32.54 8.79
C SER A 183 4.12 31.24 9.22
N ILE A 184 3.16 31.31 10.16
CA ILE A 184 2.35 30.16 10.56
C ILE A 184 1.59 29.60 9.35
N LEU A 185 0.87 30.45 8.61
CA LEU A 185 0.10 30.01 7.45
C LEU A 185 1.01 29.43 6.36
N VAL A 186 2.11 30.12 6.02
CA VAL A 186 3.04 29.66 4.99
C VAL A 186 3.71 28.35 5.40
N VAL A 187 4.29 28.26 6.60
CA VAL A 187 4.91 27.03 7.11
C VAL A 187 3.88 25.89 7.15
N PHE A 188 2.65 26.15 7.62
CA PHE A 188 1.58 25.17 7.65
C PHE A 188 1.23 24.63 6.26
N PHE A 189 0.96 25.50 5.29
CA PHE A 189 0.60 25.06 3.93
C PHE A 189 1.77 24.39 3.21
N LEU A 190 3.01 24.86 3.37
CA LEU A 190 4.18 24.20 2.80
C LEU A 190 4.42 22.84 3.46
N PHE A 191 4.35 22.75 4.79
CA PHE A 191 4.50 21.50 5.55
C PHE A 191 3.44 20.47 5.14
N ARG A 192 2.18 20.90 5.01
CA ARG A 192 1.08 20.09 4.49
C ARG A 192 1.26 19.72 3.01
N GLY A 193 2.05 20.49 2.27
CA GLY A 193 2.22 20.38 0.82
C GLY A 193 1.04 20.93 0.01
N GLY A 194 0.28 21.89 0.54
CA GLY A 194 -0.79 22.60 -0.17
C GLY A 194 -2.13 22.66 0.57
N ILE A 195 -3.18 23.06 -0.17
CA ILE A 195 -4.55 23.28 0.34
C ILE A 195 -5.49 22.07 0.18
N GLN A 196 -4.98 20.96 -0.34
CA GLN A 196 -5.77 19.77 -0.62
C GLN A 196 -6.34 19.12 0.68
N PRO A 197 -7.38 18.26 0.61
CA PRO A 197 -8.08 17.71 1.78
C PRO A 197 -7.23 16.87 2.74
N ARG A 198 -6.12 16.29 2.26
CA ARG A 198 -5.18 15.50 3.08
C ARG A 198 -3.73 15.99 2.96
N PRO A 199 -2.86 15.85 3.98
CA PRO A 199 -1.44 16.15 3.83
C PRO A 199 -0.79 15.36 2.68
N LEU A 200 0.27 15.93 2.12
CA LEU A 200 1.09 15.34 1.06
C LEU A 200 1.64 13.97 1.51
N ARG A 201 1.57 12.98 0.64
CA ARG A 201 2.06 11.60 0.84
C ARG A 201 3.02 11.20 -0.29
N PRO A 202 3.92 10.22 -0.09
CA PRO A 202 4.79 9.72 -1.15
C PRO A 202 4.03 9.29 -2.42
N THR A 203 2.84 8.72 -2.26
CA THR A 203 1.95 8.32 -3.37
C THR A 203 1.49 9.47 -4.26
N ASP A 204 1.50 10.72 -3.78
CA ASP A 204 1.16 11.87 -4.61
C ASP A 204 2.26 12.18 -5.66
N ALA A 205 3.39 11.45 -5.62
CA ALA A 205 4.43 11.46 -6.65
C ALA A 205 4.15 10.50 -7.81
N ILE A 206 3.25 9.52 -7.66
CA ILE A 206 2.90 8.59 -8.73
C ILE A 206 2.18 9.36 -9.84
N GLN A 207 2.62 9.18 -11.08
CA GLN A 207 2.05 9.88 -12.23
C GLN A 207 2.18 9.11 -13.55
N SER A 208 2.85 7.96 -13.54
CA SER A 208 3.08 7.09 -14.70
C SER A 208 3.17 5.62 -14.29
N GLU A 209 3.10 4.70 -15.25
CA GLU A 209 3.42 3.28 -15.02
C GLU A 209 4.92 3.06 -14.77
N ASN A 210 5.78 3.97 -15.26
CA ASN A 210 7.22 3.90 -15.02
C ASN A 210 7.54 4.25 -13.55
N ASN A 211 8.13 3.29 -12.84
CA ASN A 211 8.47 3.43 -11.43
C ASN A 211 9.52 4.52 -11.15
N PHE A 212 10.54 4.63 -12.00
CA PHE A 212 11.59 5.65 -11.83
C PHE A 212 11.00 7.07 -11.90
N LEU A 213 10.10 7.32 -12.86
CA LEU A 213 9.38 8.60 -12.95
C LEU A 213 8.49 8.92 -11.76
N ASN A 214 7.99 7.90 -11.05
CA ASN A 214 7.21 8.07 -9.82
C ASN A 214 8.11 8.38 -8.60
N ASN A 215 9.38 7.99 -8.65
CA ASN A 215 10.36 8.31 -7.61
C ASN A 215 11.04 9.66 -7.83
N LEU A 216 11.24 10.09 -9.09
CA LEU A 216 11.90 11.36 -9.44
C LEU A 216 11.37 12.64 -8.73
N PRO A 217 10.06 12.77 -8.40
CA PRO A 217 9.58 13.91 -7.61
C PRO A 217 10.06 13.89 -6.15
N LEU A 218 10.33 12.72 -5.60
CA LEU A 218 10.69 12.51 -4.20
C LEU A 218 12.18 12.77 -3.93
N ASN A 219 12.52 12.75 -2.65
CA ASN A 219 13.90 12.79 -2.18
C ASN A 219 13.99 12.01 -0.85
N GLY A 220 15.19 11.49 -0.56
CA GLY A 220 15.45 10.71 0.66
C GLY A 220 15.08 11.42 1.96
N VAL A 221 15.15 12.76 2.03
CA VAL A 221 14.79 13.50 3.26
C VAL A 221 13.28 13.41 3.51
N PHE A 222 12.47 13.59 2.47
CA PHE A 222 11.01 13.47 2.56
C PHE A 222 10.60 12.07 3.01
N THR A 223 11.11 11.03 2.34
CA THR A 223 10.74 9.63 2.62
C THR A 223 11.22 9.18 3.99
N THR A 224 12.44 9.56 4.40
CA THR A 224 12.94 9.29 5.76
C THR A 224 12.11 9.99 6.83
N THR A 225 11.71 11.25 6.61
CA THR A 225 10.87 12.00 7.56
C THR A 225 9.49 11.36 7.71
N MET A 226 8.90 10.89 6.62
CA MET A 226 7.61 10.19 6.64
C MET A 226 7.70 8.84 7.37
N ASP A 227 8.84 8.17 7.25
CA ASP A 227 9.08 6.87 7.89
C ASP A 227 9.56 6.97 9.34
N MET A 228 9.78 8.17 9.91
CA MET A 228 10.12 8.35 11.33
C MET A 228 9.08 7.74 12.29
N LYS A 229 7.82 7.62 11.85
CA LYS A 229 6.74 6.97 12.61
C LYS A 229 6.63 5.47 12.34
N SER A 230 7.32 4.95 11.33
CA SER A 230 7.39 3.52 11.06
C SER A 230 8.27 2.88 12.14
N LYS A 231 7.67 2.06 13.00
CA LYS A 231 8.44 1.26 13.94
C LYS A 231 9.08 0.10 13.17
N SER A 232 10.35 -0.18 13.45
CA SER A 232 10.94 -1.47 13.09
C SER A 232 10.09 -2.59 13.70
N ILE A 233 10.07 -3.76 13.07
CA ILE A 233 9.45 -4.94 13.65
C ILE A 233 9.99 -5.13 15.08
N HIS A 234 9.08 -5.31 16.05
CA HIS A 234 9.45 -5.49 17.44
C HIS A 234 10.42 -6.67 17.59
N PRO A 235 11.46 -6.60 18.45
CA PRO A 235 12.47 -7.66 18.58
C PRO A 235 11.89 -9.07 18.70
N ASP A 236 10.83 -9.25 19.50
CA ASP A 236 10.13 -10.53 19.67
C ASP A 236 9.50 -11.11 18.40
N LEU A 237 9.28 -10.29 17.38
CA LEU A 237 8.71 -10.64 16.09
C LEU A 237 9.76 -10.68 14.97
N GLN A 238 11.01 -10.31 15.24
CA GLN A 238 12.07 -10.37 14.25
C GLN A 238 12.44 -11.81 13.89
N MET A 239 12.84 -12.00 12.63
CA MET A 239 13.37 -13.24 12.09
C MET A 239 14.39 -12.90 11.00
N SER A 240 15.41 -13.73 10.84
CA SER A 240 16.40 -13.52 9.78
C SER A 240 15.74 -13.59 8.40
N PHE A 241 16.31 -12.87 7.42
CA PHE A 241 15.81 -12.91 6.04
C PHE A 241 15.85 -14.33 5.47
N SER A 242 16.93 -15.08 5.70
CA SER A 242 17.09 -16.45 5.19
C SER A 242 16.03 -17.39 5.78
N ASP A 243 15.85 -17.38 7.10
CA ASP A 243 14.83 -18.24 7.74
C ASP A 243 13.42 -17.86 7.28
N SER A 244 13.15 -16.55 7.16
CA SER A 244 11.86 -16.07 6.69
C SER A 244 11.59 -16.52 5.26
N LEU A 245 12.60 -16.43 4.40
CA LEU A 245 12.51 -16.83 3.00
C LEU A 245 12.25 -18.32 2.85
N ASP A 246 13.00 -19.16 3.55
CA ASP A 246 12.87 -20.62 3.45
C ASP A 246 11.48 -21.10 3.88
N ILE A 247 10.95 -20.54 4.97
CA ILE A 247 9.62 -20.87 5.47
C ILE A 247 8.55 -20.40 4.48
N VAL A 248 8.61 -19.14 4.04
CA VAL A 248 7.59 -18.62 3.11
C VAL A 248 7.62 -19.40 1.80
N ARG A 249 8.80 -19.65 1.21
CA ARG A 249 8.92 -20.44 -0.03
C ARG A 249 8.32 -21.83 0.12
N LYS A 250 8.53 -22.48 1.26
CA LYS A 250 7.92 -23.78 1.56
C LYS A 250 6.40 -23.70 1.64
N GLU A 251 5.84 -22.70 2.30
CA GLU A 251 4.40 -22.53 2.48
C GLU A 251 3.65 -22.20 1.18
N ILE A 252 4.29 -21.45 0.28
CA ILE A 252 3.67 -20.98 -0.96
C ILE A 252 4.00 -21.84 -2.19
N ALA A 253 4.89 -22.84 -2.06
CA ALA A 253 5.24 -23.72 -3.17
C ALA A 253 4.07 -24.61 -3.58
N TYR A 254 3.88 -24.79 -4.90
CA TYR A 254 2.89 -25.71 -5.47
C TYR A 254 3.34 -26.21 -6.85
N PRO A 255 2.84 -27.37 -7.34
CA PRO A 255 3.37 -28.00 -8.56
C PRO A 255 3.26 -27.19 -9.86
N GLY A 256 2.30 -26.25 -9.92
CA GLY A 256 1.98 -25.48 -11.12
C GLY A 256 2.90 -24.27 -11.40
N ALA A 257 3.82 -23.94 -10.48
CA ALA A 257 4.74 -22.82 -10.64
C ALA A 257 6.11 -23.11 -10.02
N LYS A 258 7.18 -22.56 -10.59
CA LYS A 258 8.57 -22.74 -10.13
C LYS A 258 9.20 -21.40 -9.78
N PHE A 259 9.98 -21.34 -8.70
CA PHE A 259 10.82 -20.18 -8.41
C PHE A 259 11.94 -20.09 -9.45
N ILE A 260 12.17 -18.90 -10.01
CA ILE A 260 13.10 -18.71 -11.14
C ILE A 260 14.22 -17.71 -10.88
N ASP A 261 14.26 -17.07 -9.71
CA ASP A 261 15.21 -16.00 -9.42
C ASP A 261 15.64 -15.98 -7.93
N ASN A 262 16.89 -15.60 -7.68
CA ASN A 262 17.48 -15.50 -6.35
C ASN A 262 17.44 -14.07 -5.79
N GLU A 263 17.54 -13.06 -6.67
CA GLU A 263 17.47 -11.64 -6.33
C GLU A 263 16.02 -11.19 -6.05
N TYR A 264 15.06 -11.75 -6.79
CA TYR A 264 13.62 -11.61 -6.59
C TYR A 264 13.05 -12.92 -6.08
N PRO A 265 13.17 -13.20 -4.78
CA PRO A 265 13.06 -14.57 -4.30
C PRO A 265 11.62 -15.11 -4.29
N LEU A 266 10.59 -14.26 -4.46
CA LEU A 266 9.20 -14.68 -4.65
C LEU A 266 8.83 -14.88 -6.12
N LEU A 267 9.72 -14.55 -7.07
CA LEU A 267 9.43 -14.62 -8.49
C LEU A 267 9.25 -16.08 -8.93
N ARG A 268 8.06 -16.37 -9.43
CA ARG A 268 7.65 -17.68 -9.93
C ARG A 268 7.18 -17.60 -11.36
N GLU A 269 7.35 -18.69 -12.09
CA GLU A 269 6.82 -18.87 -13.44
C GLU A 269 5.80 -20.01 -13.49
N THR A 270 4.61 -19.76 -14.02
CA THR A 270 3.56 -20.78 -14.24
C THR A 270 3.83 -21.60 -15.50
N THR A 271 3.38 -22.85 -15.50
CA THR A 271 3.43 -23.71 -16.70
C THR A 271 2.20 -23.48 -17.59
N GLU A 272 2.40 -23.17 -18.86
CA GLU A 272 1.31 -23.08 -19.84
C GLU A 272 0.75 -24.46 -20.17
N THR A 273 -0.57 -24.61 -20.05
CA THR A 273 -1.29 -25.86 -20.39
C THR A 273 -2.53 -25.62 -21.23
N ARG A 274 -2.91 -24.36 -21.49
CA ARG A 274 -4.03 -23.98 -22.35
C ARG A 274 -3.52 -23.39 -23.66
N THR A 275 -3.92 -23.98 -24.78
CA THR A 275 -3.73 -23.40 -26.11
C THR A 275 -4.85 -22.42 -26.45
N GLY A 276 -4.58 -21.43 -27.32
CA GLY A 276 -5.57 -20.45 -27.77
C GLY A 276 -5.87 -19.32 -26.77
N THR A 277 -7.00 -18.63 -26.98
CA THR A 277 -7.41 -17.45 -26.20
C THR A 277 -7.79 -17.86 -24.77
N PRO A 278 -7.22 -17.21 -23.74
CA PRO A 278 -7.55 -17.51 -22.36
C PRO A 278 -8.95 -16.98 -21.96
N PRO A 279 -9.52 -17.43 -20.83
CA PRO A 279 -10.83 -16.96 -20.37
C PRO A 279 -10.78 -15.51 -19.89
N ASN A 280 -11.90 -14.80 -20.01
CA ASN A 280 -12.07 -13.50 -19.35
C ASN A 280 -12.12 -13.67 -17.84
N ILE A 281 -11.76 -12.63 -17.11
CA ILE A 281 -11.83 -12.60 -15.64
C ILE A 281 -12.69 -11.41 -15.24
N VAL A 282 -13.69 -11.66 -14.40
CA VAL A 282 -14.45 -10.62 -13.70
C VAL A 282 -14.26 -10.83 -12.21
N LEU A 283 -13.58 -9.90 -11.54
CA LEU A 283 -13.31 -9.94 -10.11
C LEU A 283 -14.16 -8.85 -9.42
N VAL A 284 -15.07 -9.25 -8.54
CA VAL A 284 -15.87 -8.34 -7.73
C VAL A 284 -15.36 -8.41 -6.29
N ILE A 285 -14.76 -7.32 -5.84
CA ILE A 285 -14.29 -7.12 -4.48
C ILE A 285 -15.45 -6.56 -3.66
N LEU A 286 -15.87 -7.31 -2.65
CA LEU A 286 -17.05 -7.09 -1.83
C LEU A 286 -16.69 -6.34 -0.55
N GLU A 287 -16.92 -5.03 -0.53
CA GLU A 287 -16.61 -4.13 0.61
C GLU A 287 -17.25 -4.63 1.91
N SER A 288 -16.45 -4.89 2.95
CA SER A 288 -16.94 -5.21 4.30
C SER A 288 -17.89 -6.44 4.40
N TRP A 289 -17.86 -7.36 3.43
CA TRP A 289 -18.70 -8.58 3.46
C TRP A 289 -18.16 -9.60 4.47
N THR A 290 -18.93 -9.86 5.53
CA THR A 290 -18.56 -10.83 6.57
C THR A 290 -19.07 -12.22 6.23
N GLY A 291 -18.19 -13.22 6.28
CA GLY A 291 -18.50 -14.60 5.90
C GLY A 291 -19.61 -15.22 6.74
N LYS A 292 -19.69 -14.93 8.05
CA LYS A 292 -20.71 -15.45 8.99
C LYS A 292 -22.16 -15.34 8.50
N PHE A 293 -22.47 -14.37 7.64
CA PHE A 293 -23.83 -14.14 7.11
C PHE A 293 -24.09 -14.87 5.77
N ILE A 294 -23.19 -15.75 5.36
CA ILE A 294 -23.31 -16.62 4.18
C ILE A 294 -23.25 -18.08 4.62
N ARG A 295 -24.05 -18.95 3.98
CA ARG A 295 -23.98 -20.40 4.23
C ARG A 295 -22.88 -21.04 3.36
N PRO A 296 -22.05 -21.96 3.87
CA PRO A 296 -22.09 -22.59 5.19
C PRO A 296 -21.17 -21.94 6.26
N ASN A 297 -20.60 -20.75 6.05
CA ASN A 297 -19.72 -20.12 7.05
C ASN A 297 -20.46 -19.85 8.38
N GLY A 298 -21.74 -19.51 8.29
CA GLY A 298 -22.67 -19.43 9.40
C GLY A 298 -24.10 -19.77 8.97
N PRO A 299 -25.12 -19.43 9.78
CA PRO A 299 -26.51 -19.77 9.47
C PRO A 299 -27.05 -19.04 8.23
N GLY A 300 -26.42 -17.92 7.83
CA GLY A 300 -26.85 -17.07 6.72
C GLY A 300 -28.22 -16.42 6.90
N LEU A 301 -28.73 -16.41 8.13
CA LEU A 301 -30.02 -15.88 8.51
C LEU A 301 -29.86 -14.86 9.64
N VAL A 302 -30.66 -13.81 9.59
CA VAL A 302 -30.90 -12.87 10.69
C VAL A 302 -32.41 -12.74 10.82
N ASP A 303 -32.95 -12.94 12.02
CA ASP A 303 -34.40 -12.93 12.30
C ASP A 303 -35.24 -13.82 11.34
N GLY A 304 -34.66 -14.95 10.91
CA GLY A 304 -35.29 -15.89 9.98
C GLY A 304 -35.23 -15.49 8.50
N ILE A 305 -34.60 -14.36 8.16
CA ILE A 305 -34.46 -13.84 6.80
C ILE A 305 -33.05 -14.09 6.27
N GLU A 306 -32.92 -14.57 5.03
CA GLU A 306 -31.61 -14.72 4.38
C GLU A 306 -30.98 -13.36 4.07
N VAL A 307 -29.74 -13.15 4.52
CA VAL A 307 -29.03 -11.88 4.32
C VAL A 307 -28.57 -11.73 2.87
N ALA A 308 -28.14 -12.82 2.22
CA ALA A 308 -27.60 -12.83 0.86
C ALA A 308 -28.19 -13.95 -0.01
N PRO A 309 -29.50 -13.92 -0.32
CA PRO A 309 -30.18 -15.01 -1.03
C PRO A 309 -29.65 -15.26 -2.45
N ASN A 310 -29.24 -14.21 -3.19
CA ASN A 310 -28.71 -14.39 -4.54
C ASN A 310 -27.34 -15.06 -4.53
N PHE A 311 -26.47 -14.64 -3.61
CA PHE A 311 -25.15 -15.20 -3.41
C PHE A 311 -25.26 -16.66 -2.97
N ASN A 312 -26.09 -16.97 -1.97
CA ASN A 312 -26.37 -18.33 -1.50
C ASN A 312 -26.83 -19.26 -2.65
N ARG A 313 -27.65 -18.76 -3.59
CA ARG A 313 -28.05 -19.51 -4.80
C ARG A 313 -26.87 -19.73 -5.75
N LEU A 314 -25.98 -18.76 -5.88
CA LEU A 314 -24.80 -18.84 -6.75
C LEU A 314 -23.75 -19.82 -6.21
N LEU A 315 -23.63 -19.97 -4.88
CA LEU A 315 -22.73 -20.95 -4.25
C LEU A 315 -22.96 -22.38 -4.75
N LYS A 316 -24.23 -22.74 -5.00
CA LYS A 316 -24.60 -24.07 -5.51
C LYS A 316 -24.09 -24.35 -6.93
N GLN A 317 -23.67 -23.31 -7.64
CA GLN A 317 -23.21 -23.35 -9.03
C GLN A 317 -21.71 -23.06 -9.16
N GLY A 318 -21.04 -22.64 -8.09
CA GLY A 318 -19.62 -22.28 -8.09
C GLY A 318 -18.81 -23.02 -7.04
N HIS A 319 -17.51 -22.73 -7.03
CA HIS A 319 -16.57 -23.26 -6.05
C HIS A 319 -16.39 -22.24 -4.93
N TYR A 320 -16.86 -22.58 -3.74
CA TYR A 320 -16.91 -21.69 -2.59
C TYR A 320 -15.93 -22.11 -1.51
N PHE A 321 -15.12 -21.17 -1.04
CA PHE A 321 -14.16 -21.39 0.04
C PHE A 321 -14.74 -20.84 1.34
N ASN A 322 -15.26 -21.73 2.19
CA ASN A 322 -15.94 -21.32 3.43
C ASN A 322 -14.98 -20.94 4.56
N ARG A 323 -13.70 -21.32 4.41
CA ARG A 323 -12.60 -21.03 5.35
C ARG A 323 -11.55 -20.14 4.71
N PHE A 324 -12.03 -19.06 4.10
CA PHE A 324 -11.24 -18.01 3.48
C PHE A 324 -11.11 -16.81 4.42
N PHE A 325 -9.89 -16.29 4.58
CA PHE A 325 -9.58 -15.27 5.59
C PHE A 325 -8.99 -13.99 4.99
N ALA A 326 -9.43 -12.87 5.53
CA ALA A 326 -8.88 -11.56 5.25
C ALA A 326 -7.49 -11.44 5.87
N THR A 327 -6.55 -10.95 5.08
CA THR A 327 -5.16 -10.76 5.49
C THR A 327 -4.95 -9.47 6.28
N GLY A 328 -5.96 -8.59 6.29
CA GLY A 328 -6.01 -7.37 7.10
C GLY A 328 -7.46 -6.97 7.41
N GLY A 329 -7.66 -5.73 7.87
CA GLY A 329 -8.96 -5.26 8.39
C GLY A 329 -9.44 -3.95 7.77
N ARG A 330 -8.95 -3.60 6.58
CA ARG A 330 -9.35 -2.43 5.80
C ARG A 330 -9.26 -2.73 4.32
N THR A 331 -10.03 -2.00 3.51
CA THR A 331 -10.04 -2.11 2.04
C THR A 331 -8.63 -2.03 1.46
N THR A 332 -7.78 -1.13 1.96
CA THR A 332 -6.38 -1.00 1.50
C THR A 332 -5.52 -2.23 1.79
N ASN A 333 -5.73 -2.91 2.92
CA ASN A 333 -5.05 -4.18 3.20
C ASN A 333 -5.55 -5.28 2.25
N GLY A 334 -6.87 -5.38 2.08
CA GLY A 334 -7.50 -6.35 1.19
C GLY A 334 -7.06 -6.17 -0.27
N LEU A 335 -7.08 -4.94 -0.78
CA LEU A 335 -6.62 -4.59 -2.13
C LEU A 335 -5.14 -4.97 -2.34
N MET A 336 -4.27 -4.70 -1.37
CA MET A 336 -2.86 -5.07 -1.49
C MET A 336 -2.70 -6.59 -1.67
N SER A 337 -3.38 -7.39 -0.83
CA SER A 337 -3.31 -8.85 -0.93
C SER A 337 -4.01 -9.41 -2.18
N ILE A 338 -5.21 -8.91 -2.51
CA ILE A 338 -6.02 -9.37 -3.65
C ILE A 338 -5.35 -9.03 -4.99
N LEU A 339 -4.81 -7.81 -5.12
CA LEU A 339 -4.31 -7.30 -6.39
C LEU A 339 -2.80 -7.44 -6.56
N THR A 340 -2.02 -7.65 -5.49
CA THR A 340 -0.56 -7.84 -5.60
C THR A 340 -0.07 -9.18 -5.04
N GLY A 341 -0.89 -9.89 -4.26
CA GLY A 341 -0.49 -11.13 -3.60
C GLY A 341 0.50 -10.92 -2.44
N ILE A 342 0.78 -9.68 -2.04
CA ILE A 342 1.66 -9.34 -0.93
C ILE A 342 0.81 -8.83 0.24
N PRO A 343 0.99 -9.37 1.46
CA PRO A 343 0.26 -8.89 2.62
C PRO A 343 0.78 -7.53 3.06
N ASP A 344 -0.12 -6.72 3.60
CA ASP A 344 0.23 -5.44 4.21
C ASP A 344 0.91 -5.64 5.59
N ARG A 345 1.45 -4.55 6.13
CA ARG A 345 2.10 -4.49 7.44
C ARG A 345 1.12 -4.02 8.53
N PRO A 346 1.37 -4.40 9.80
CA PRO A 346 0.62 -3.82 10.92
C PRO A 346 0.85 -2.30 11.03
N GLY A 347 -0.15 -1.60 11.55
CA GLY A 347 -0.13 -0.16 11.79
C GLY A 347 -0.51 0.66 10.56
N ILE A 348 0.42 1.47 10.06
CA ILE A 348 0.20 2.31 8.88
C ILE A 348 0.38 1.44 7.63
N THR A 349 -0.72 1.28 6.89
CA THR A 349 -0.76 0.56 5.60
C THR A 349 0.34 1.02 4.65
N ALA A 350 0.95 0.07 3.95
CA ALA A 350 2.01 0.32 2.98
C ALA A 350 1.55 1.25 1.86
N VAL A 351 0.26 1.24 1.49
CA VAL A 351 -0.30 2.13 0.44
C VAL A 351 -0.22 3.62 0.78
N ARG A 352 0.05 3.96 2.04
CA ARG A 352 0.24 5.35 2.49
C ARG A 352 1.72 5.73 2.64
N THR A 353 2.62 4.84 2.24
CA THR A 353 4.06 4.94 2.52
C THR A 353 4.86 4.79 1.22
N HIS A 354 6.12 5.16 1.24
CA HIS A 354 6.94 5.18 0.02
C HIS A 354 7.21 3.77 -0.53
N GLN A 355 7.11 2.73 0.31
CA GLN A 355 7.27 1.33 -0.08
C GLN A 355 6.29 0.88 -1.18
N VAL A 356 5.10 1.49 -1.29
CA VAL A 356 4.14 1.13 -2.36
C VAL A 356 4.59 1.59 -3.75
N LEU A 357 5.57 2.49 -3.81
CA LEU A 357 6.24 2.85 -5.07
C LEU A 357 7.15 1.72 -5.55
N GLY A 358 7.46 0.73 -4.71
CA GLY A 358 8.13 -0.47 -5.17
C GLY A 358 7.39 -1.15 -6.32
N ASN A 359 8.10 -2.01 -7.05
CA ASN A 359 7.48 -2.75 -8.14
C ASN A 359 6.77 -4.00 -7.60
N PHE A 360 5.49 -4.13 -7.93
CA PHE A 360 4.64 -5.25 -7.53
C PHE A 360 4.18 -5.97 -8.79
N SER A 361 4.02 -7.30 -8.73
CA SER A 361 3.28 -8.01 -9.76
C SER A 361 1.78 -7.83 -9.54
N GLY A 362 1.28 -6.65 -9.89
CA GLY A 362 -0.15 -6.36 -9.86
C GLY A 362 -0.93 -7.31 -10.79
N LEU A 363 -2.17 -7.64 -10.44
CA LEU A 363 -3.02 -8.56 -11.22
C LEU A 363 -3.15 -8.11 -12.69
N GLY A 364 -3.31 -6.81 -12.92
CA GLY A 364 -3.32 -6.23 -14.27
C GLY A 364 -1.98 -6.42 -14.98
N THR A 365 -0.88 -6.06 -14.31
CA THR A 365 0.50 -6.22 -14.83
C THR A 365 0.80 -7.67 -15.21
N ILE A 366 0.37 -8.64 -14.39
CA ILE A 366 0.56 -10.07 -14.68
C ILE A 366 -0.24 -10.47 -15.92
N LEU A 367 -1.53 -10.14 -15.97
CA LEU A 367 -2.42 -10.60 -17.04
C LEU A 367 -2.13 -9.94 -18.39
N LYS A 368 -1.56 -8.73 -18.40
CA LYS A 368 -1.04 -8.09 -19.63
C LYS A 368 -0.01 -8.97 -20.36
N GLN A 369 0.76 -9.81 -19.65
CA GLN A 369 1.70 -10.76 -20.28
C GLN A 369 1.00 -11.76 -21.23
N ALA A 370 -0.30 -12.00 -21.03
CA ALA A 370 -1.13 -12.85 -21.89
C ALA A 370 -2.11 -12.04 -22.77
N GLY A 371 -1.86 -10.73 -22.96
CA GLY A 371 -2.63 -9.87 -23.85
C GLY A 371 -4.00 -9.42 -23.32
N TYR A 372 -4.19 -9.40 -22.00
CA TYR A 372 -5.45 -8.96 -21.40
C TYR A 372 -5.62 -7.44 -21.47
N HIS A 373 -6.84 -7.00 -21.83
CA HIS A 373 -7.30 -5.65 -21.52
C HIS A 373 -7.66 -5.56 -20.04
N THR A 374 -7.29 -4.45 -19.39
CA THR A 374 -7.42 -4.30 -17.94
C THR A 374 -8.36 -3.13 -17.58
N LEU A 375 -9.38 -3.42 -16.78
CA LEU A 375 -10.42 -2.49 -16.38
C LEU A 375 -10.62 -2.54 -14.86
N PHE A 376 -10.77 -1.37 -14.23
CA PHE A 376 -11.18 -1.23 -12.84
C PHE A 376 -12.39 -0.29 -12.75
N VAL A 377 -13.44 -0.72 -12.05
CA VAL A 377 -14.68 0.05 -11.83
C VAL A 377 -14.91 0.26 -10.33
N HIS A 378 -15.16 1.49 -9.92
CA HIS A 378 -15.45 1.84 -8.53
C HIS A 378 -16.47 2.98 -8.45
N GLY A 379 -17.43 2.87 -7.55
CA GLY A 379 -18.50 3.88 -7.37
C GLY A 379 -18.05 5.16 -6.68
N GLY A 380 -16.92 5.16 -5.97
CA GLY A 380 -16.41 6.28 -5.19
C GLY A 380 -15.29 7.07 -5.86
N ASP A 381 -14.86 8.14 -5.18
CA ASP A 381 -13.71 8.96 -5.60
C ASP A 381 -12.41 8.15 -5.51
N VAL A 382 -11.86 7.78 -6.67
CA VAL A 382 -10.60 7.05 -6.78
C VAL A 382 -9.39 7.87 -6.28
N SER A 383 -9.51 9.17 -6.04
CA SER A 383 -8.45 9.95 -5.39
C SER A 383 -8.29 9.60 -3.91
N PHE A 384 -9.32 9.00 -3.31
CA PHE A 384 -9.29 8.51 -1.94
C PHE A 384 -8.31 7.34 -1.81
N ASP A 385 -7.50 7.37 -0.75
CA ASP A 385 -6.40 6.43 -0.49
C ASP A 385 -5.47 6.13 -1.69
N ASN A 386 -5.37 7.08 -2.62
CA ASN A 386 -4.52 7.04 -3.82
C ASN A 386 -4.88 5.93 -4.83
N MET A 387 -6.12 5.46 -4.85
CA MET A 387 -6.53 4.41 -5.78
C MET A 387 -6.32 4.79 -7.26
N SER A 388 -6.50 6.07 -7.61
CA SER A 388 -6.28 6.64 -8.94
C SER A 388 -4.84 6.46 -9.44
N PHE A 389 -3.90 6.26 -8.52
CA PHE A 389 -2.49 6.03 -8.81
C PHE A 389 -2.09 4.57 -8.63
N LEU A 390 -2.66 3.89 -7.64
CA LEU A 390 -2.36 2.48 -7.36
C LEU A 390 -2.91 1.55 -8.43
N PHE A 391 -4.11 1.82 -8.97
CA PHE A 391 -4.69 0.97 -10.00
C PHE A 391 -3.85 0.97 -11.31
N PRO A 392 -3.41 2.11 -11.86
CA PRO A 392 -2.45 2.10 -12.97
C PRO A 392 -1.13 1.41 -12.60
N HIS A 393 -0.60 1.67 -11.40
CA HIS A 393 0.64 1.05 -10.92
C HIS A 393 0.53 -0.49 -10.79
N TRP A 394 -0.66 -1.01 -10.54
CA TRP A 394 -0.95 -2.46 -10.53
C TRP A 394 -1.43 -2.99 -11.89
N GLY A 395 -1.33 -2.17 -12.93
CA GLY A 395 -1.50 -2.51 -14.33
C GLY A 395 -2.93 -2.43 -14.85
N PHE A 396 -3.77 -1.55 -14.31
CA PHE A 396 -5.11 -1.27 -14.84
C PHE A 396 -5.11 -0.03 -15.75
N ASP A 397 -5.41 -0.24 -17.04
CA ASP A 397 -5.40 0.79 -18.09
C ASP A 397 -6.64 1.67 -18.04
N THR A 398 -7.80 1.05 -17.83
CA THR A 398 -9.10 1.74 -17.81
C THR A 398 -9.61 1.82 -16.38
N ILE A 399 -9.82 3.04 -15.89
CA ILE A 399 -10.36 3.28 -14.54
C ILE A 399 -11.64 4.10 -14.67
N ILE A 400 -12.71 3.53 -14.12
CA ILE A 400 -14.04 4.14 -14.09
C ILE A 400 -14.37 4.38 -12.61
N GLY A 401 -14.12 5.60 -12.15
CA GLY A 401 -14.46 6.06 -10.81
C GLY A 401 -15.75 6.88 -10.79
N GLN A 402 -16.03 7.50 -9.64
CA GLN A 402 -17.19 8.40 -9.45
C GLN A 402 -17.33 9.44 -10.58
N GLU A 403 -16.26 10.13 -10.96
CA GLU A 403 -16.32 11.20 -11.99
C GLU A 403 -16.81 10.66 -13.35
N GLN A 404 -16.37 9.47 -13.74
CA GLN A 404 -16.77 8.83 -15.00
C GLN A 404 -18.23 8.38 -14.95
N ILE A 405 -18.68 7.82 -13.82
CA ILE A 405 -20.06 7.37 -13.64
C ILE A 405 -21.02 8.57 -13.58
N GLU A 406 -20.65 9.66 -12.91
CA GLU A 406 -21.44 10.91 -12.87
C GLU A 406 -21.73 11.46 -14.27
N LYS A 407 -20.74 11.42 -15.17
CA LYS A 407 -20.88 11.88 -16.56
C LYS A 407 -21.93 11.11 -17.35
N THR A 408 -22.30 9.91 -16.93
CA THR A 408 -23.37 9.14 -17.59
C THR A 408 -24.77 9.72 -17.32
N GLY A 409 -24.95 10.44 -16.20
CA GLY A 409 -26.24 10.98 -15.77
C GLY A 409 -27.31 9.92 -15.43
N LYS A 410 -26.94 8.63 -15.35
CA LYS A 410 -27.89 7.52 -15.17
C LYS A 410 -28.30 7.26 -13.72
N TYR A 411 -27.43 7.57 -12.77
CA TYR A 411 -27.52 7.09 -11.39
C TYR A 411 -27.45 8.25 -10.39
N LYS A 412 -27.82 7.96 -9.14
CA LYS A 412 -27.71 8.91 -8.02
C LYS A 412 -26.68 8.38 -7.02
N ALA A 413 -25.72 9.21 -6.65
CA ALA A 413 -24.72 8.88 -5.64
C ALA A 413 -25.31 8.94 -4.22
N GLY A 414 -24.85 8.04 -3.35
CA GLY A 414 -25.01 8.10 -1.90
C GLY A 414 -23.84 8.83 -1.22
N ALA A 415 -23.65 8.59 0.07
CA ALA A 415 -22.66 9.31 0.88
C ALA A 415 -21.19 9.07 0.45
N TRP A 416 -20.87 7.89 -0.07
CA TRP A 416 -19.50 7.51 -0.49
C TRP A 416 -19.31 7.47 -2.01
N GLY A 417 -20.40 7.53 -2.78
CA GLY A 417 -20.38 7.31 -4.22
C GLY A 417 -21.62 6.54 -4.69
N PHE A 418 -21.53 5.93 -5.86
CA PHE A 418 -22.63 5.15 -6.44
C PHE A 418 -22.85 3.81 -5.72
N PHE A 419 -24.11 3.37 -5.71
CA PHE A 419 -24.52 2.13 -5.06
C PHE A 419 -24.11 0.90 -5.88
N ASP A 420 -23.98 -0.25 -5.22
CA ASP A 420 -23.34 -1.45 -5.77
C ASP A 420 -24.06 -2.00 -7.01
N ALA A 421 -25.40 -1.90 -7.05
CA ALA A 421 -26.16 -2.34 -8.22
C ALA A 421 -25.86 -1.47 -9.46
N ASP A 422 -25.58 -0.19 -9.27
CA ASP A 422 -25.23 0.74 -10.35
C ASP A 422 -23.78 0.53 -10.79
N VAL A 423 -22.86 0.33 -9.85
CA VAL A 423 -21.44 0.01 -10.14
C VAL A 423 -21.33 -1.29 -10.94
N LEU A 424 -22.09 -2.32 -10.56
CA LEU A 424 -22.12 -3.59 -11.29
C LEU A 424 -22.85 -3.50 -12.63
N GLU A 425 -23.82 -2.59 -12.77
CA GLU A 425 -24.43 -2.29 -14.07
C GLU A 425 -23.42 -1.64 -15.01
N GLU A 426 -22.67 -0.63 -14.53
CA GLU A 426 -21.62 0.01 -15.31
C GLU A 426 -20.54 -1.00 -15.69
N LEU A 427 -20.08 -1.85 -14.76
CA LEU A 427 -19.17 -2.96 -15.06
C LEU A 427 -19.72 -3.82 -16.20
N HIS A 428 -20.98 -4.26 -16.12
CA HIS A 428 -21.63 -5.07 -17.15
C HIS A 428 -21.63 -4.38 -18.52
N GLU A 429 -21.98 -3.09 -18.59
CA GLU A 429 -22.00 -2.34 -19.84
C GLU A 429 -20.61 -2.23 -20.49
N GLN A 430 -19.58 -2.02 -19.68
CA GLN A 430 -18.19 -1.88 -20.13
C GLN A 430 -17.65 -3.21 -20.67
N ILE A 431 -17.81 -4.30 -19.91
CA ILE A 431 -17.31 -5.62 -20.34
C ILE A 431 -18.12 -6.22 -21.49
N SER A 432 -19.39 -5.81 -21.67
CA SER A 432 -20.19 -6.22 -22.84
C SER A 432 -19.65 -5.68 -24.17
N LYS A 433 -18.86 -4.60 -24.12
CA LYS A 433 -18.25 -3.92 -25.27
C LYS A 433 -16.75 -4.18 -25.38
N ALA A 434 -16.15 -4.79 -24.35
CA ALA A 434 -14.71 -5.02 -24.28
C ALA A 434 -14.26 -6.11 -25.25
N GLN A 435 -13.00 -6.01 -25.69
CA GLN A 435 -12.35 -7.06 -26.48
C GLN A 435 -11.82 -8.16 -25.54
N ASN A 436 -11.94 -9.41 -25.98
CA ASN A 436 -11.41 -10.56 -25.23
C ASN A 436 -9.94 -10.82 -25.61
N PRO A 437 -9.08 -11.25 -24.67
CA PRO A 437 -9.38 -11.47 -23.27
C PRO A 437 -9.35 -10.15 -22.45
N PHE A 438 -10.20 -10.08 -21.42
CA PHE A 438 -10.17 -8.96 -20.47
C PHE A 438 -10.13 -9.44 -19.02
N VAL A 439 -9.57 -8.59 -18.16
CA VAL A 439 -9.72 -8.65 -16.70
C VAL A 439 -10.41 -7.37 -16.25
N ALA A 440 -11.58 -7.53 -15.65
CA ALA A 440 -12.39 -6.43 -15.14
C ALA A 440 -12.56 -6.60 -13.64
N VAL A 441 -12.12 -5.62 -12.87
CA VAL A 441 -12.26 -5.60 -11.41
C VAL A 441 -13.30 -4.56 -11.04
N ALA A 442 -14.20 -4.91 -10.12
CA ALA A 442 -15.09 -3.94 -9.48
C ALA A 442 -14.86 -3.95 -7.97
N LEU A 443 -14.75 -2.78 -7.36
CA LEU A 443 -14.77 -2.61 -5.90
C LEU A 443 -16.12 -2.00 -5.50
N THR A 444 -16.92 -2.77 -4.76
CA THR A 444 -18.22 -2.33 -4.23
C THR A 444 -18.03 -1.34 -3.07
N LEU A 445 -19.11 -0.71 -2.59
CA LEU A 445 -19.03 0.41 -1.65
C LEU A 445 -20.24 0.54 -0.69
N THR A 446 -21.41 0.03 -1.06
CA THR A 446 -22.68 0.29 -0.34
C THR A 446 -22.65 -0.25 1.10
N THR A 447 -21.92 -1.33 1.31
CA THR A 447 -21.66 -1.96 2.61
C THR A 447 -20.59 -1.25 3.44
N HIS A 448 -20.25 0.02 3.14
CA HIS A 448 -19.37 0.86 3.95
C HIS A 448 -20.17 1.73 4.95
N TYR A 449 -19.64 1.97 6.15
CA TYR A 449 -20.25 2.86 7.15
C TYR A 449 -20.46 4.27 6.56
N PRO A 450 -21.63 4.93 6.69
CA PRO A 450 -22.71 4.69 7.66
C PRO A 450 -23.83 3.74 7.20
N TYR A 451 -23.55 2.80 6.30
CA TYR A 451 -24.46 1.74 5.87
C TYR A 451 -25.81 2.26 5.35
N GLN A 452 -25.77 2.91 4.18
CA GLN A 452 -26.96 3.48 3.54
C GLN A 452 -27.31 2.72 2.27
N VAL A 453 -28.59 2.42 2.09
CA VAL A 453 -29.18 1.92 0.84
C VAL A 453 -29.86 3.07 0.08
N PRO A 454 -30.15 2.92 -1.23
CA PRO A 454 -30.95 3.91 -1.96
C PRO A 454 -32.29 4.18 -1.28
N ALA A 455 -32.77 5.43 -1.35
CA ALA A 455 -33.99 5.85 -0.67
C ALA A 455 -35.25 5.11 -1.15
N ASP A 456 -35.26 4.63 -2.39
CA ASP A 456 -36.32 3.84 -3.02
C ASP A 456 -36.16 2.34 -2.78
N TYR A 457 -35.09 1.90 -2.13
CA TYR A 457 -34.90 0.52 -1.76
C TYR A 457 -35.76 0.14 -0.55
N LYS A 458 -36.61 -0.88 -0.73
CA LYS A 458 -37.40 -1.42 0.37
C LYS A 458 -36.49 -2.22 1.30
N LYS A 459 -36.20 -1.64 2.48
CA LYS A 459 -35.51 -2.33 3.57
C LYS A 459 -36.21 -3.64 3.94
N VAL A 460 -35.41 -4.66 4.18
CA VAL A 460 -35.84 -6.02 4.54
C VAL A 460 -35.76 -6.24 6.04
N PHE A 461 -34.72 -5.69 6.68
CA PHE A 461 -34.54 -5.71 8.12
C PHE A 461 -35.10 -4.41 8.71
N ASP A 462 -35.90 -4.52 9.77
CA ASP A 462 -36.52 -3.36 10.41
C ASP A 462 -35.68 -2.85 11.60
N ALA A 463 -36.12 -1.74 12.22
CA ALA A 463 -35.38 -1.09 13.30
C ALA A 463 -35.24 -1.94 14.58
N SER A 464 -35.98 -3.05 14.70
CA SER A 464 -35.84 -3.99 15.83
C SER A 464 -34.70 -4.98 15.64
N THR A 465 -34.26 -5.22 14.38
CA THR A 465 -33.09 -6.05 14.07
C THR A 465 -31.81 -5.31 14.50
N GLN A 466 -30.99 -5.98 15.31
CA GLN A 466 -29.66 -5.47 15.65
C GLN A 466 -28.80 -5.32 14.38
N GLU A 467 -28.18 -4.16 14.17
CA GLU A 467 -27.39 -3.87 12.94
C GLU A 467 -28.19 -3.94 11.63
N GLU A 468 -29.49 -3.58 11.67
CA GLU A 468 -30.36 -3.51 10.47
C GLU A 468 -29.74 -2.71 9.32
N ASP A 469 -28.99 -1.64 9.65
CA ASP A 469 -28.33 -0.76 8.70
C ASP A 469 -27.34 -1.55 7.83
N TYR A 470 -26.46 -2.32 8.49
CA TYR A 470 -25.51 -3.21 7.82
C TYR A 470 -26.23 -4.31 7.04
N PHE A 471 -27.21 -4.99 7.63
CA PHE A 471 -27.88 -6.09 6.95
C PHE A 471 -28.68 -5.64 5.72
N ASN A 472 -29.29 -4.45 5.75
CA ASN A 472 -29.96 -3.89 4.59
C ASN A 472 -28.98 -3.53 3.47
N THR A 473 -27.79 -3.01 3.80
CA THR A 473 -26.76 -2.76 2.77
C THR A 473 -26.16 -4.04 2.21
N TYR A 474 -25.96 -5.07 3.04
CA TYR A 474 -25.52 -6.39 2.61
C TYR A 474 -26.54 -7.02 1.65
N HIS A 475 -27.82 -7.01 2.02
CA HIS A 475 -28.90 -7.54 1.19
C HIS A 475 -29.09 -6.74 -0.12
N TYR A 476 -28.87 -5.42 -0.10
CA TYR A 476 -28.85 -4.61 -1.31
C TYR A 476 -27.66 -4.95 -2.23
N ALA A 477 -26.46 -5.11 -1.68
CA ALA A 477 -25.28 -5.50 -2.44
C ALA A 477 -25.46 -6.89 -3.07
N ASP A 478 -26.05 -7.85 -2.34
CA ASP A 478 -26.46 -9.16 -2.84
C ASP A 478 -27.44 -9.06 -4.02
N TYR A 479 -28.45 -8.19 -3.91
CA TYR A 479 -29.37 -7.90 -5.00
C TYR A 479 -28.65 -7.38 -6.26
N GLY A 480 -27.64 -6.51 -6.09
CA GLY A 480 -26.78 -6.04 -7.17
C GLY A 480 -26.04 -7.20 -7.87
N ILE A 481 -25.43 -8.10 -7.11
CA ILE A 481 -24.75 -9.30 -7.64
C ILE A 481 -25.73 -10.20 -8.40
N GLY A 482 -26.92 -10.43 -7.84
CA GLY A 482 -27.97 -11.20 -8.49
C GLY A 482 -28.33 -10.64 -9.87
N ARG A 483 -28.57 -9.32 -9.95
CA ARG A 483 -28.87 -8.64 -11.21
C ARG A 483 -27.72 -8.72 -12.20
N PHE A 484 -26.49 -8.49 -11.73
CA PHE A 484 -25.29 -8.57 -12.55
C PHE A 484 -25.15 -9.94 -13.21
N ILE A 485 -25.28 -11.03 -12.44
CA ILE A 485 -25.16 -12.39 -12.96
C ILE A 485 -26.30 -12.75 -13.91
N GLU A 486 -27.55 -12.35 -13.63
CA GLU A 486 -28.67 -12.61 -14.55
C GLU A 486 -28.54 -11.85 -15.88
N LYS A 487 -27.90 -10.68 -15.89
CA LYS A 487 -27.51 -9.98 -17.13
C LYS A 487 -26.33 -10.64 -17.81
N ALA A 488 -25.31 -11.02 -17.04
CA ALA A 488 -24.13 -11.71 -17.56
C ALA A 488 -24.54 -13.00 -18.29
N LYS A 489 -25.43 -13.83 -17.73
CA LYS A 489 -25.96 -15.05 -18.38
C LYS A 489 -26.53 -14.84 -19.79
N LYS A 490 -27.01 -13.63 -20.09
CA LYS A 490 -27.60 -13.26 -21.40
C LYS A 490 -26.58 -12.66 -22.36
N SER A 491 -25.34 -12.47 -21.92
CA SER A 491 -24.27 -11.83 -22.67
C SER A 491 -23.38 -12.85 -23.38
N LYS A 492 -22.67 -12.40 -24.42
CA LYS A 492 -21.75 -13.26 -25.20
C LYS A 492 -20.49 -13.66 -24.42
N TYR A 493 -20.07 -12.89 -23.42
CA TYR A 493 -18.84 -13.17 -22.67
C TYR A 493 -19.01 -14.29 -21.62
N PHE A 494 -20.24 -14.56 -21.19
CA PHE A 494 -20.55 -15.39 -20.02
C PHE A 494 -19.87 -16.76 -20.01
N GLU A 495 -20.05 -17.52 -21.09
CA GLU A 495 -19.53 -18.89 -21.22
C GLU A 495 -18.00 -18.95 -21.11
N ASN A 496 -17.30 -17.90 -21.53
CA ASN A 496 -15.84 -17.80 -21.49
C ASN A 496 -15.33 -16.92 -20.34
N THR A 497 -16.09 -16.75 -19.25
CA THR A 497 -15.69 -15.89 -18.14
C THR A 497 -15.54 -16.68 -16.84
N ILE A 498 -14.50 -16.34 -16.07
CA ILE A 498 -14.33 -16.72 -14.67
C ILE A 498 -14.75 -15.50 -13.84
N PHE A 499 -15.84 -15.65 -13.10
CA PHE A 499 -16.31 -14.69 -12.12
C PHE A 499 -15.71 -15.04 -10.76
N VAL A 500 -15.13 -14.06 -10.08
CA VAL A 500 -14.57 -14.22 -8.75
C VAL A 500 -15.18 -13.16 -7.85
N PHE A 501 -15.82 -13.60 -6.77
CA PHE A 501 -16.39 -12.74 -5.75
C PHE A 501 -15.62 -12.94 -4.46
N VAL A 502 -14.97 -11.89 -3.95
CA VAL A 502 -14.10 -11.97 -2.78
C VAL A 502 -14.30 -10.74 -1.92
N ALA A 503 -14.44 -10.88 -0.60
CA ALA A 503 -14.46 -9.69 0.25
C ALA A 503 -13.05 -9.15 0.54
N ASP A 504 -12.96 -7.86 0.78
CA ASP A 504 -11.73 -7.18 1.18
C ASP A 504 -11.46 -7.33 2.69
N HIS A 505 -12.48 -7.20 3.53
CA HIS A 505 -12.47 -7.45 4.96
C HIS A 505 -13.90 -7.64 5.51
N THR A 506 -14.01 -7.84 6.82
CA THR A 506 -15.29 -7.95 7.52
C THR A 506 -15.77 -6.59 8.02
N HIS A 507 -17.02 -6.46 8.42
CA HIS A 507 -17.56 -5.20 8.95
C HIS A 507 -17.12 -4.85 10.38
N HIS A 508 -16.47 -5.78 11.09
CA HIS A 508 -15.88 -5.59 12.43
C HIS A 508 -16.86 -5.25 13.58
N ARG A 509 -18.18 -5.30 13.37
CA ARG A 509 -19.16 -5.02 14.43
C ARG A 509 -19.63 -6.33 15.08
N ASN A 510 -19.54 -6.42 16.40
CA ASN A 510 -20.06 -7.55 17.19
C ASN A 510 -19.62 -8.95 16.70
N LEU A 511 -18.37 -9.06 16.22
CA LEU A 511 -17.77 -10.32 15.76
C LEU A 511 -16.83 -10.92 16.79
N ASP A 512 -16.84 -12.25 16.89
CA ASP A 512 -15.78 -12.98 17.55
C ASP A 512 -14.49 -12.98 16.68
N PRO A 513 -13.30 -13.26 17.25
CA PRO A 513 -12.04 -13.15 16.52
C PRO A 513 -11.93 -14.00 15.24
N TYR A 514 -12.66 -15.12 15.16
CA TYR A 514 -12.71 -15.94 13.94
C TYR A 514 -13.56 -15.24 12.88
N SER A 515 -14.79 -14.89 13.24
CA SER A 515 -15.73 -14.25 12.32
C SER A 515 -15.24 -12.89 11.84
N ASP A 516 -14.42 -12.19 12.64
CA ASP A 516 -13.77 -10.91 12.32
C ASP A 516 -12.67 -11.00 11.25
N ARG A 517 -12.39 -12.21 10.77
CA ARG A 517 -11.43 -12.46 9.69
C ARG A 517 -11.98 -13.34 8.58
N ASN A 518 -13.01 -14.13 8.85
CA ASN A 518 -13.62 -15.00 7.85
C ASN A 518 -14.47 -14.19 6.86
N ILE A 519 -14.10 -14.29 5.58
CA ILE A 519 -14.72 -13.56 4.47
C ILE A 519 -15.09 -14.55 3.36
N PRO A 520 -16.10 -14.24 2.53
CA PRO A 520 -16.46 -15.11 1.41
C PRO A 520 -15.44 -15.03 0.26
N LEU A 521 -15.14 -16.19 -0.32
CA LEU A 521 -14.57 -16.32 -1.68
C LEU A 521 -15.41 -17.32 -2.47
N LEU A 522 -15.98 -16.85 -3.58
CA LEU A 522 -16.68 -17.67 -4.56
C LEU A 522 -16.01 -17.51 -5.92
N ILE A 523 -15.64 -18.63 -6.54
CA ILE A 523 -15.20 -18.68 -7.93
C ILE A 523 -16.29 -19.38 -8.74
N TYR A 524 -16.82 -18.70 -9.75
CA TYR A 524 -17.89 -19.18 -10.60
C TYR A 524 -17.50 -19.11 -12.07
N SER A 525 -17.69 -20.20 -12.80
CA SER A 525 -17.58 -20.20 -14.26
C SER A 525 -18.43 -21.34 -14.81
N PRO A 526 -19.30 -21.09 -15.80
CA PRO A 526 -20.11 -22.17 -16.40
C PRO A 526 -19.25 -23.26 -17.04
N LYS A 527 -18.06 -22.90 -17.55
CA LYS A 527 -17.19 -23.80 -18.31
C LYS A 527 -15.97 -24.30 -17.55
N TYR A 528 -15.38 -23.48 -16.69
CA TYR A 528 -14.04 -23.74 -16.16
C TYR A 528 -13.99 -24.23 -14.71
N VAL A 529 -15.09 -24.10 -13.97
CA VAL A 529 -15.11 -24.34 -12.52
C VAL A 529 -16.27 -25.26 -12.18
N LYS A 530 -15.99 -26.34 -11.45
CA LYS A 530 -17.02 -27.26 -10.96
C LYS A 530 -17.54 -26.79 -9.59
N PRO A 531 -18.86 -26.89 -9.33
CA PRO A 531 -19.42 -26.54 -8.04
C PRO A 531 -18.84 -27.40 -6.92
N ALA A 532 -18.41 -26.78 -5.83
CA ALA A 532 -18.00 -27.46 -4.60
C ALA A 532 -17.93 -26.48 -3.42
N ILE A 533 -17.96 -27.01 -2.21
CA ILE A 533 -17.57 -26.29 -1.00
C ILE A 533 -16.19 -26.79 -0.60
N ASP A 534 -15.23 -25.89 -0.51
CA ASP A 534 -13.86 -26.13 -0.12
C ASP A 534 -13.63 -25.63 1.31
N GLN A 535 -13.17 -26.54 2.17
CA GLN A 535 -12.94 -26.30 3.60
C GLN A 535 -11.47 -26.08 3.95
N ARG A 536 -10.58 -26.00 2.95
CA ARG A 536 -9.16 -25.75 3.18
C ARG A 536 -8.96 -24.30 3.62
N ILE A 537 -8.12 -24.09 4.63
CA ILE A 537 -7.82 -22.74 5.13
C ILE A 537 -7.04 -22.00 4.05
N SER A 538 -7.57 -20.86 3.64
CA SER A 538 -7.02 -20.07 2.54
C SER A 538 -7.18 -18.58 2.81
N SER A 539 -6.53 -17.74 2.01
CA SER A 539 -6.46 -16.30 2.22
C SER A 539 -6.45 -15.51 0.92
N GLN A 540 -6.62 -14.20 1.04
CA GLN A 540 -6.50 -13.27 -0.09
C GLN A 540 -5.18 -13.39 -0.85
N LEU A 541 -4.08 -13.85 -0.21
CA LEU A 541 -2.79 -14.05 -0.88
C LEU A 541 -2.85 -15.16 -1.93
N ASP A 542 -3.77 -16.12 -1.78
CA ASP A 542 -3.92 -17.28 -2.66
C ASP A 542 -4.66 -16.96 -3.96
N LEU A 543 -5.28 -15.77 -4.04
CA LEU A 543 -6.17 -15.40 -5.12
C LEU A 543 -5.45 -15.28 -6.47
N ILE A 544 -4.34 -14.55 -6.54
CA ILE A 544 -3.57 -14.40 -7.78
C ILE A 544 -3.12 -15.78 -8.32
N PRO A 545 -2.36 -16.59 -7.56
CA PRO A 545 -1.95 -17.93 -8.03
C PRO A 545 -3.13 -18.79 -8.51
N THR A 546 -4.27 -18.73 -7.81
CA THR A 546 -5.48 -19.49 -8.15
C THR A 546 -6.09 -19.01 -9.48
N ILE A 547 -6.16 -17.70 -9.70
CA ILE A 547 -6.62 -17.13 -10.99
C ILE A 547 -5.68 -17.58 -12.12
N LEU A 548 -4.36 -17.48 -11.94
CA LEU A 548 -3.40 -17.90 -12.96
C LEU A 548 -3.50 -19.40 -13.26
N GLY A 549 -3.74 -20.23 -12.24
CA GLY A 549 -3.98 -21.68 -12.36
C GLY A 549 -5.23 -22.04 -13.17
N LEU A 550 -6.27 -21.20 -13.16
CA LEU A 550 -7.46 -21.35 -14.00
C LEU A 550 -7.24 -20.85 -15.45
N VAL A 551 -6.48 -19.77 -15.59
CA VAL A 551 -6.11 -19.20 -16.90
C VAL A 551 -5.22 -20.16 -17.69
N LYS A 552 -4.27 -20.82 -17.01
CA LYS A 552 -3.39 -21.87 -17.58
C LYS A 552 -2.45 -21.37 -18.70
N LYS A 553 -2.04 -20.11 -18.62
CA LYS A 553 -1.00 -19.51 -19.47
C LYS A 553 0.32 -19.38 -18.70
N ARG A 554 1.40 -19.08 -19.42
CA ARG A 554 2.71 -18.77 -18.84
C ARG A 554 2.70 -17.34 -18.30
N PHE A 555 3.01 -17.19 -17.02
CA PHE A 555 3.09 -15.91 -16.32
C PHE A 555 4.31 -15.92 -15.42
N LYS A 556 5.02 -14.80 -15.36
CA LYS A 556 5.98 -14.48 -14.30
C LYS A 556 5.31 -13.59 -13.28
N PHE A 557 5.30 -14.00 -12.01
CA PHE A 557 4.58 -13.31 -10.92
C PHE A 557 5.27 -13.50 -9.57
N SER A 558 5.05 -12.57 -8.64
CA SER A 558 5.50 -12.65 -7.25
C SER A 558 4.32 -12.48 -6.30
N ALA A 559 3.97 -13.53 -5.57
CA ALA A 559 2.92 -13.49 -4.58
C ALA A 559 3.30 -14.35 -3.37
N MET A 560 2.69 -14.10 -2.22
CA MET A 560 2.85 -14.87 -0.99
C MET A 560 1.67 -15.82 -0.74
N GLY A 561 1.09 -16.38 -1.80
CA GLY A 561 0.07 -17.43 -1.72
C GLY A 561 0.26 -18.56 -2.73
N ARG A 562 -0.73 -19.43 -2.80
CA ARG A 562 -0.73 -20.71 -3.56
C ARG A 562 -1.98 -20.89 -4.41
N ASP A 563 -1.86 -21.67 -5.48
CA ASP A 563 -3.01 -22.01 -6.33
C ASP A 563 -3.87 -23.07 -5.62
N LEU A 564 -5.05 -22.66 -5.16
CA LEU A 564 -5.97 -23.49 -4.40
C LEU A 564 -6.47 -24.72 -5.19
N PHE A 565 -6.53 -24.66 -6.52
CA PHE A 565 -6.93 -25.81 -7.35
C PHE A 565 -5.79 -26.81 -7.59
N SER A 566 -4.54 -26.41 -7.35
CA SER A 566 -3.37 -27.28 -7.48
C SER A 566 -3.03 -28.03 -6.19
N LEU A 567 -3.54 -27.58 -5.05
CA LEU A 567 -3.25 -28.20 -3.76
C LEU A 567 -3.92 -29.57 -3.62
N PRO A 568 -3.28 -30.51 -2.92
CA PRO A 568 -3.92 -31.77 -2.53
C PRO A 568 -5.23 -31.51 -1.78
N LYS A 569 -6.21 -32.41 -1.94
CA LYS A 569 -7.54 -32.29 -1.31
C LYS A 569 -7.48 -32.42 0.22
N ASP A 570 -6.48 -33.12 0.73
CA ASP A 570 -6.18 -33.35 2.14
C ASP A 570 -5.27 -32.28 2.76
N SER A 571 -4.87 -31.25 2.00
CA SER A 571 -4.12 -30.12 2.54
C SER A 571 -4.99 -29.29 3.48
N ASN A 572 -4.56 -29.11 4.73
CA ASN A 572 -5.26 -28.25 5.70
C ASN A 572 -5.19 -26.76 5.35
N GLY A 573 -4.22 -26.36 4.52
CA GLY A 573 -3.98 -24.97 4.15
C GLY A 573 -3.48 -24.12 5.32
N GLY A 574 -3.62 -22.80 5.21
CA GLY A 574 -3.12 -21.84 6.19
C GLY A 574 -3.25 -20.40 5.72
N SER A 575 -3.36 -19.45 6.65
CA SER A 575 -3.54 -18.03 6.35
C SER A 575 -2.77 -17.12 7.30
N TYR A 576 -2.03 -16.17 6.73
CA TYR A 576 -1.42 -15.06 7.46
C TYR A 576 -2.36 -13.87 7.54
N PHE A 577 -2.33 -13.14 8.66
CA PHE A 577 -2.99 -11.85 8.75
C PHE A 577 -2.20 -10.83 9.58
N ALA A 578 -2.38 -9.55 9.25
CA ALA A 578 -1.87 -8.41 9.98
C ALA A 578 -2.86 -7.24 9.91
N PHE A 579 -3.23 -6.68 11.05
CA PHE A 579 -4.13 -5.53 11.11
C PHE A 579 -3.92 -4.73 12.39
N SER A 580 -3.90 -3.39 12.27
CA SER A 580 -3.67 -2.50 13.43
C SER A 580 -2.39 -2.91 14.17
N SER A 581 -2.44 -3.16 15.48
CA SER A 581 -1.31 -3.63 16.28
C SER A 581 -1.23 -5.16 16.40
N VAL A 582 -1.77 -5.91 15.46
CA VAL A 582 -1.87 -7.39 15.56
C VAL A 582 -1.32 -8.08 14.32
N VAL A 583 -0.68 -9.23 14.54
CA VAL A 583 -0.29 -10.21 13.52
C VAL A 583 -0.67 -11.63 13.96
N GLY A 584 -0.85 -12.54 13.01
CA GLY A 584 -1.22 -13.91 13.35
C GLY A 584 -1.20 -14.91 12.21
N TRP A 585 -1.60 -16.14 12.54
CA TRP A 585 -1.68 -17.27 11.62
C TRP A 585 -2.90 -18.14 11.92
N VAL A 586 -3.55 -18.62 10.86
CA VAL A 586 -4.72 -19.50 10.90
C VAL A 586 -4.34 -20.83 10.27
N GLU A 587 -4.41 -21.93 11.00
CA GLU A 587 -4.13 -23.29 10.49
C GLU A 587 -4.67 -24.34 11.48
N ASN A 588 -5.00 -25.56 11.01
CA ASN A 588 -5.43 -26.69 11.85
C ASN A 588 -6.56 -26.36 12.86
N ASP A 589 -7.62 -25.68 12.41
CA ASP A 589 -8.75 -25.30 13.28
C ASP A 589 -8.35 -24.37 14.44
N PHE A 590 -7.26 -23.62 14.26
CA PHE A 590 -6.71 -22.77 15.29
C PHE A 590 -6.23 -21.44 14.74
N LEU A 591 -6.43 -20.38 15.53
CA LEU A 591 -6.05 -19.03 15.18
C LEU A 591 -5.13 -18.44 16.27
N LEU A 592 -3.89 -18.15 15.88
CA LEU A 592 -2.90 -17.46 16.70
C LEU A 592 -3.01 -15.95 16.54
N TYR A 593 -3.20 -15.22 17.63
CA TYR A 593 -3.13 -13.75 17.72
C TYR A 593 -1.90 -13.32 18.52
N LYS A 594 -1.10 -12.38 17.98
CA LYS A 594 -0.03 -11.70 18.73
C LYS A 594 -0.04 -10.20 18.45
N TYR A 595 0.06 -9.39 19.50
CA TYR A 595 0.26 -7.95 19.35
C TYR A 595 1.68 -7.59 18.96
N THR A 596 1.83 -6.45 18.30
CA THR A 596 3.09 -5.96 17.76
C THR A 596 3.96 -5.23 18.77
N ASP A 597 3.44 -4.89 19.95
CA ASP A 597 4.18 -4.31 21.08
C ASP A 597 4.71 -5.35 22.06
N GLY A 598 4.51 -6.64 21.76
CA GLY A 598 5.07 -7.76 22.53
C GLY A 598 4.15 -8.30 23.63
N GLU A 599 3.14 -7.56 24.06
CA GLU A 599 2.24 -7.98 25.15
C GLU A 599 0.97 -8.68 24.61
N LEU A 600 0.71 -9.88 25.13
CA LEU A 600 -0.39 -10.80 24.80
C LEU A 600 -0.16 -11.72 23.56
N LYS A 601 0.00 -13.02 23.84
CA LYS A 601 -0.31 -14.13 22.92
C LYS A 601 -1.73 -14.56 23.25
N ALA A 602 -2.69 -14.33 22.37
CA ALA A 602 -4.03 -14.90 22.51
C ALA A 602 -4.21 -16.00 21.47
N THR A 603 -4.89 -17.07 21.86
CA THR A 603 -5.26 -18.14 20.96
C THR A 603 -6.73 -18.39 20.98
N PHE A 604 -7.31 -18.59 19.80
CA PHE A 604 -8.71 -18.89 19.66
C PHE A 604 -8.87 -20.19 18.85
N PRO A 605 -9.49 -21.24 19.43
CA PRO A 605 -9.89 -22.41 18.65
C PRO A 605 -10.97 -22.02 17.61
N MET A 606 -11.05 -22.78 16.51
CA MET A 606 -12.01 -22.58 15.42
C MET A 606 -12.84 -23.86 15.20
N PRO A 607 -14.17 -23.84 15.39
CA PRO A 607 -14.99 -22.74 15.85
C PRO A 607 -14.70 -22.39 17.33
N PRO A 608 -15.09 -21.19 17.81
CA PRO A 608 -14.80 -20.74 19.17
C PRO A 608 -15.34 -21.73 20.22
N SER A 609 -14.44 -22.47 20.86
CA SER A 609 -14.75 -23.36 21.99
C SER A 609 -14.58 -22.63 23.33
N LYS A 610 -15.15 -23.16 24.40
CA LYS A 610 -14.97 -22.63 25.76
C LYS A 610 -13.56 -22.90 26.34
N GLU A 611 -12.74 -23.71 25.68
CA GLU A 611 -11.38 -23.99 26.12
C GLU A 611 -10.48 -22.79 25.83
N LYS A 612 -10.19 -22.02 26.88
CA LYS A 612 -9.10 -21.05 26.86
C LYS A 612 -7.77 -21.80 26.91
N ASN A 613 -6.73 -21.20 26.33
CA ASN A 613 -5.31 -21.63 26.41
C ASN A 613 -4.89 -22.86 25.60
N HIS A 614 -5.23 -22.91 24.31
CA HIS A 614 -4.76 -23.98 23.41
C HIS A 614 -3.21 -24.09 23.35
N CYS A 615 -2.45 -22.99 23.55
CA CYS A 615 -0.99 -23.05 23.64
C CYS A 615 -0.43 -23.73 24.89
N GLU A 616 -1.21 -23.85 25.99
CA GLU A 616 -0.76 -24.61 27.16
C GLU A 616 -0.76 -26.12 26.87
N VAL A 617 -1.64 -26.56 25.97
CA VAL A 617 -1.80 -27.98 25.58
C VAL A 617 -1.01 -28.31 24.30
N ARG A 618 -0.92 -27.38 23.35
CA ARG A 618 -0.26 -27.56 22.03
C ARG A 618 0.82 -26.51 21.77
N LEU A 619 1.80 -26.43 22.67
CA LEU A 619 2.89 -25.45 22.59
C LEU A 619 3.60 -25.45 21.23
N LYS A 620 3.88 -26.65 20.69
CA LYS A 620 4.61 -26.83 19.42
C LYS A 620 3.87 -26.23 18.22
N ASP A 621 2.54 -26.40 18.16
CA ASP A 621 1.72 -25.85 17.08
C ASP A 621 1.71 -24.31 17.15
N CYS A 622 1.60 -23.75 18.35
CA CYS A 622 1.69 -22.31 18.56
C CYS A 622 3.05 -21.72 18.18
N GLU A 623 4.14 -22.43 18.50
CA GLU A 623 5.49 -22.02 18.12
C GLU A 623 5.68 -22.06 16.61
N ASP A 624 5.20 -23.10 15.93
CA ASP A 624 5.23 -23.20 14.46
C ASP A 624 4.41 -22.09 13.80
N HIS A 625 3.18 -21.86 14.27
CA HIS A 625 2.33 -20.79 13.76
C HIS A 625 2.96 -19.42 14.00
N LEU A 626 3.57 -19.18 15.16
CA LEU A 626 4.30 -17.94 15.43
C LEU A 626 5.49 -17.80 14.49
N ARG A 627 6.21 -18.90 14.22
CA ARG A 627 7.34 -18.92 13.28
C ARG A 627 6.87 -18.56 11.86
N LYS A 628 5.74 -19.10 11.40
CA LYS A 628 5.09 -18.74 10.12
C LYS A 628 4.58 -17.30 10.09
N THR A 629 3.98 -16.80 11.17
CA THR A 629 3.58 -15.38 11.29
C THR A 629 4.80 -14.47 11.15
N LYS A 630 5.88 -14.76 11.87
CA LYS A 630 7.11 -13.97 11.80
C LYS A 630 7.71 -14.01 10.40
N SER A 631 7.78 -15.19 9.75
CA SER A 631 8.39 -15.30 8.43
C SER A 631 7.65 -14.47 7.38
N PHE A 632 6.32 -14.52 7.36
CA PHE A 632 5.51 -13.71 6.45
C PHE A 632 5.65 -12.21 6.73
N LEU A 633 5.58 -11.79 7.99
CA LEU A 633 5.75 -10.39 8.40
C LEU A 633 7.13 -9.84 8.01
N ASN A 634 8.20 -10.56 8.36
CA ASN A 634 9.56 -10.10 8.11
C ASN A 634 9.89 -10.13 6.62
N LEU A 635 9.48 -11.17 5.88
CA LEU A 635 9.77 -11.24 4.46
C LEU A 635 9.01 -10.16 3.67
N SER A 636 7.71 -9.94 3.92
CA SER A 636 6.97 -8.90 3.21
C SER A 636 7.54 -7.51 3.49
N TYR A 637 7.85 -7.23 4.77
CA TYR A 637 8.48 -5.99 5.20
C TYR A 637 9.85 -5.78 4.53
N GLU A 638 10.71 -6.79 4.53
CA GLU A 638 12.05 -6.71 3.97
C GLU A 638 12.02 -6.56 2.45
N LEU A 639 11.18 -7.32 1.74
CA LEU A 639 11.08 -7.24 0.29
C LEU A 639 10.52 -5.88 -0.17
N MET A 640 9.52 -5.33 0.53
CA MET A 640 9.03 -3.98 0.27
C MET A 640 10.09 -2.92 0.57
N ASN A 641 10.83 -3.06 1.68
CA ASN A 641 11.90 -2.15 2.02
C ASN A 641 13.14 -2.28 1.13
N ARG A 642 13.34 -3.39 0.42
CA ARG A 642 14.46 -3.53 -0.52
C ARG A 642 14.02 -3.38 -1.97
N ASN A 643 12.73 -3.14 -2.23
CA ASN A 643 12.11 -3.18 -3.56
C ASN A 643 12.42 -4.48 -4.33
N ARG A 644 12.36 -5.62 -3.64
CA ARG A 644 12.65 -6.97 -4.19
C ARG A 644 11.41 -7.85 -4.34
N VAL A 645 10.23 -7.24 -4.40
CA VAL A 645 8.97 -7.96 -4.62
C VAL A 645 8.92 -8.49 -6.05
N PHE A 646 9.08 -7.62 -7.06
CA PHE A 646 9.00 -7.99 -8.48
C PHE A 646 9.99 -7.18 -9.34
N PRO A 647 10.64 -7.78 -10.36
CA PRO A 647 11.63 -7.11 -11.21
C PRO A 647 11.00 -6.09 -12.16
N PHE A 648 11.70 -4.97 -12.39
CA PHE A 648 11.23 -3.86 -13.22
C PHE A 648 10.96 -4.25 -14.69
N SER A 649 11.77 -5.15 -15.25
CA SER A 649 11.56 -5.73 -16.58
C SER A 649 11.48 -7.25 -16.49
N VAL A 650 10.43 -7.80 -17.08
CA VAL A 650 10.14 -9.25 -17.10
C VAL A 650 10.96 -9.96 -18.19
N GLU A 651 11.46 -9.21 -19.17
CA GLU A 651 12.19 -9.69 -20.35
C GLU A 651 13.69 -9.91 -20.08
N THR A 652 14.30 -9.11 -19.20
CA THR A 652 15.76 -9.11 -18.93
C THR A 652 16.26 -10.29 -18.10
N ILE A 653 15.39 -11.15 -17.60
CA ILE A 653 15.75 -12.28 -16.70
C ILE A 653 16.32 -13.48 -17.49
N SER A 654 16.36 -13.43 -18.82
CA SER A 654 16.83 -14.57 -19.63
C SER A 654 18.36 -14.66 -19.81
N GLU A 655 19.13 -13.64 -19.41
CA GLU A 655 20.57 -13.57 -19.77
C GLU A 655 21.57 -13.66 -18.60
N SER A 656 21.16 -13.56 -17.34
CA SER A 656 22.11 -13.58 -16.20
C SER A 656 22.33 -14.97 -15.56
N GLY A 657 21.80 -16.03 -16.15
CA GLY A 657 21.85 -17.40 -15.62
C GLY A 657 22.65 -18.41 -16.44
N LYS A 658 23.62 -17.98 -17.24
CA LYS A 658 24.59 -18.87 -17.92
C LYS A 658 25.99 -18.72 -17.37
#